data_AF-X8JEJ4-F1
#
_entry.id   AF-X8JEJ4-F1
#
_cell.length_a   1.000
_cell.length_b   1.000
_cell.length_c   1.000
_cell.angle_alpha   90.00
_cell.angle_beta   90.00
_cell.angle_gamma   90.00
#
_symmetry.space_group_name_H-M   'P 1'
#
loop_
_entity.id
_entity.type
_entity.pdbx_description
1 polymer ?
#
loop_
_entity_poly.entity_id
_entity_poly.type
_entity_poly.pdbx_seq_one_letter_code
_entity_poly.pdbx_strand_id
1 'polypeptide(L)'
;MAIESLEQVVQSAQSLIAQDPLAHVIQLRNLAKKAGGNIILGSLLPVAPPTPVEETDAPSEPPAPVQNDPLDIIDPTQCTLAALFILSARVMPESPAPPPLQYISNFCTNFNPGHARLAPERVTLLAQGIYNLAERSQALPEAIPLLMSLVRRYPPHVGYLTTIHSLLLMACVQTRHFTTVVPLLAEGITEIDTQISDVQYTDNLQYHYLGGCVYAALKRFKEAEDFFETAVTAPATVASAIQLEAYKKLGLIQLILYGELRNPPRYVSGSVTRVYKAQTAYLNFAKAYGIASPNEIPASDVEIFTRDNNMGLLKQAIARIPYWAVHKLTKVYVSLSLAEIGQAIKISDLAAVRTLIQTMITTGEIYATITSSGIVKFEDAPLQTINEVEGERLLSLARTQCLKLMELDKQIAKSKPYITAALREREHNAADFGAGFMAEEGDYPGALGLKLRCREPNMIHFGNEVTSSAPSEIIFEIRILRPFQASTIMAEKVDHLSHSQAPKSAPSHSEPKQNTLARAARIFGVAAIMLLGIRAVLPSGSISHIGRAAGCGSHRKLVHDAKLSLPSHYALPSGDQIPSVALGTWKAARGQVGDAVKGYRHIDGAWIYRNEEEVGQAIKESGIDRKDLWLTSKLWNSFHKPEDIEPVLDETLQHLQTDYLDLYLIHWPVAFKSRPDEEIRVDYELTENPLPTWKKLEELVAKGKIRNIGVSNFNIRRLTNLTSAPDIRIKPAINQVELNFFNPQPELVKWSKENNILLESYSPLGSNNQVGESLKNPVVQGIAKELNITPAQVIISWHVQRGTVVLPKSVTPSRVEENLNIFKLPEEQFNKLEKAATSHPPHRVVDPKKSWGIDVFEDEK
;
A
#
# COMPACT_ATOMS: atom_id res chain seq x y z
N MET A 1 59.15 9.08 12.40
CA MET A 1 59.26 8.27 11.16
C MET A 1 58.16 7.21 11.22
N ALA A 2 57.23 7.11 10.27
CA ALA A 2 56.99 7.97 9.10
C ALA A 2 55.57 8.59 9.19
N ILE A 3 55.48 9.91 9.02
CA ILE A 3 54.23 10.62 8.76
C ILE A 3 54.22 10.82 7.25
N GLU A 4 53.58 9.91 6.52
CA GLU A 4 53.55 9.95 5.04
C GLU A 4 52.52 8.97 4.42
N SER A 5 52.29 7.81 5.05
CA SER A 5 51.51 6.73 4.43
C SER A 5 49.99 6.94 4.40
N LEU A 6 49.40 7.76 5.29
CA LEU A 6 47.95 7.95 5.30
C LEU A 6 47.45 8.88 4.18
N GLU A 7 48.17 9.96 3.86
CA GLU A 7 47.75 10.87 2.79
C GLU A 7 47.93 10.24 1.40
N GLN A 8 48.99 9.45 1.18
CA GLN A 8 49.13 8.65 -0.04
C GLN A 8 48.03 7.58 -0.17
N VAL A 9 47.61 6.94 0.93
CA VAL A 9 46.47 6.00 0.91
C VAL A 9 45.15 6.73 0.68
N VAL A 10 44.94 7.93 1.22
CA VAL A 10 43.73 8.73 0.98
C VAL A 10 43.67 9.26 -0.44
N GLN A 11 44.78 9.73 -1.02
CA GLN A 11 44.85 10.16 -2.43
C GLN A 11 44.68 8.96 -3.38
N SER A 12 45.24 7.79 -3.05
CA SER A 12 45.01 6.55 -3.81
C SER A 12 43.57 6.04 -3.68
N ALA A 13 42.91 6.26 -2.54
CA ALA A 13 41.49 5.97 -2.37
C ALA A 13 40.60 6.97 -3.13
N GLN A 14 41.02 8.24 -3.24
CA GLN A 14 40.29 9.26 -4.00
C GLN A 14 40.24 8.99 -5.51
N SER A 15 41.17 8.20 -6.08
CA SER A 15 41.07 7.70 -7.46
C SER A 15 40.29 6.38 -7.60
N LEU A 16 40.10 5.62 -6.52
CA LEU A 16 39.37 4.33 -6.51
C LEU A 16 37.89 4.43 -6.09
N ILE A 17 37.46 5.45 -5.33
CA ILE A 17 36.07 5.62 -4.83
C ILE A 17 35.09 6.07 -5.95
N ALA A 18 35.32 5.62 -7.19
CA ALA A 18 34.52 5.89 -8.37
C ALA A 18 34.22 4.63 -9.20
N GLN A 19 34.45 3.42 -8.67
CA GLN A 19 34.45 2.15 -9.39
C GLN A 19 33.58 1.14 -8.61
N ASP A 20 32.75 0.27 -9.21
CA ASP A 20 32.38 0.09 -10.62
C ASP A 20 31.00 -0.63 -10.76
N PRO A 21 30.02 -0.11 -11.54
CA PRO A 21 28.76 -0.80 -11.81
C PRO A 21 28.88 -2.09 -12.64
N LEU A 22 29.88 -2.19 -13.52
CA LEU A 22 30.07 -3.31 -14.47
C LEU A 22 30.31 -4.63 -13.72
N ALA A 23 31.21 -4.63 -12.73
CA ALA A 23 31.51 -5.81 -11.90
C ALA A 23 30.26 -6.43 -11.26
N HIS A 24 29.37 -5.60 -10.72
CA HIS A 24 28.14 -6.06 -10.05
C HIS A 24 27.09 -6.61 -11.03
N VAL A 25 26.93 -5.98 -12.21
CA VAL A 25 26.05 -6.49 -13.27
C VAL A 25 26.56 -7.83 -13.82
N ILE A 26 27.87 -7.98 -14.02
CA ILE A 26 28.49 -9.25 -14.43
C ILE A 26 28.27 -10.33 -13.35
N GLN A 27 28.45 -10.00 -12.08
CA GLN A 27 28.23 -10.94 -10.97
C GLN A 27 26.78 -11.41 -10.90
N LEU A 28 25.80 -10.50 -11.07
CA LEU A 28 24.38 -10.84 -11.14
C LEU A 28 24.03 -11.66 -12.40
N ARG A 29 24.57 -11.33 -13.58
CA ARG A 29 24.42 -12.09 -14.84
C ARG A 29 24.92 -13.53 -14.68
N ASN A 30 26.04 -13.72 -13.98
CA ASN A 30 26.63 -15.03 -13.71
C ASN A 30 25.88 -15.82 -12.61
N LEU A 31 25.33 -15.15 -11.59
CA LEU A 31 24.47 -15.79 -10.59
C LEU A 31 23.12 -16.22 -11.19
N ALA A 32 22.51 -15.40 -12.06
CA ALA A 32 21.29 -15.75 -12.78
C ALA A 32 21.48 -16.97 -13.70
N LYS A 33 22.59 -17.02 -14.46
CA LYS A 33 22.98 -18.23 -15.24
C LYS A 33 23.11 -19.49 -14.38
N LYS A 34 23.49 -19.35 -13.10
CA LYS A 34 23.67 -20.46 -12.16
C LYS A 34 22.36 -20.91 -11.47
N ALA A 35 21.25 -20.20 -11.70
CA ALA A 35 19.96 -20.43 -11.01
C ALA A 35 18.99 -21.37 -11.76
N GLY A 36 19.31 -21.83 -12.97
CA GLY A 36 18.64 -22.96 -13.64
C GLY A 36 17.54 -22.61 -14.64
N GLY A 37 17.93 -22.12 -15.82
CA GLY A 37 17.12 -22.17 -17.05
C GLY A 37 17.88 -22.96 -18.11
N ASN A 38 17.30 -24.06 -18.63
CA ASN A 38 17.98 -24.98 -19.55
C ASN A 38 17.65 -24.71 -21.02
N ILE A 39 18.66 -24.36 -21.83
CA ILE A 39 18.92 -24.97 -23.15
C ILE A 39 20.44 -25.24 -23.21
N ILE A 40 20.85 -26.29 -23.94
CA ILE A 40 22.20 -26.89 -23.88
C ILE A 40 22.97 -26.61 -25.18
N LEU A 41 24.27 -26.28 -25.05
CA LEU A 41 25.45 -26.68 -25.87
C LEU A 41 26.56 -25.63 -25.71
N GLY A 42 27.84 -25.96 -25.49
CA GLY A 42 28.45 -27.28 -25.27
C GLY A 42 29.86 -27.20 -24.65
N SER A 43 30.47 -28.36 -24.40
CA SER A 43 31.88 -28.59 -24.00
C SER A 43 32.47 -27.73 -22.86
N LEU A 44 32.40 -28.26 -21.63
CA LEU A 44 33.46 -28.09 -20.65
C LEU A 44 34.69 -28.92 -21.09
N LEU A 45 35.83 -28.28 -21.33
CA LEU A 45 37.15 -28.91 -21.29
C LEU A 45 38.16 -27.95 -20.62
N PRO A 46 39.12 -28.45 -19.81
CA PRO A 46 40.11 -27.61 -19.15
C PRO A 46 41.24 -27.24 -20.11
N VAL A 47 41.43 -25.94 -20.36
CA VAL A 47 42.60 -25.43 -21.09
C VAL A 47 43.79 -25.40 -20.13
N ALA A 48 44.88 -26.09 -20.50
CA ALA A 48 46.15 -26.09 -19.78
C ALA A 48 46.85 -24.71 -19.88
N PRO A 49 47.73 -24.34 -18.92
CA PRO A 49 48.48 -23.09 -19.01
C PRO A 49 49.39 -23.05 -20.25
N PRO A 50 49.64 -21.86 -20.84
CA PRO A 50 50.37 -21.75 -22.09
C PRO A 50 51.86 -22.07 -21.92
N THR A 51 52.37 -23.00 -22.73
CA THR A 51 53.80 -23.04 -23.09
C THR A 51 54.12 -21.91 -24.07
N PRO A 52 55.31 -21.31 -24.00
CA PRO A 52 55.76 -20.36 -25.03
C PRO A 52 55.91 -21.11 -26.37
N VAL A 53 55.55 -20.44 -27.46
CA VAL A 53 55.73 -20.93 -28.84
C VAL A 53 56.80 -20.08 -29.50
N GLU A 54 57.71 -20.73 -30.23
CA GLU A 54 58.85 -20.11 -30.90
C GLU A 54 58.43 -19.32 -32.15
N GLU A 55 59.26 -18.36 -32.57
CA GLU A 55 59.05 -17.60 -33.81
C GLU A 55 59.16 -18.51 -35.04
N THR A 56 58.06 -18.71 -35.78
CA THR A 56 58.10 -19.23 -37.15
C THR A 56 57.07 -18.52 -38.04
N ASP A 57 57.59 -18.01 -39.16
CA ASP A 57 56.94 -17.58 -40.41
C ASP A 57 55.58 -16.85 -40.37
N ALA A 58 55.63 -15.56 -40.72
CA ALA A 58 54.44 -14.74 -40.97
C ALA A 58 53.75 -15.14 -42.30
N PRO A 59 52.42 -15.35 -42.31
CA PRO A 59 51.66 -15.47 -43.55
C PRO A 59 51.66 -14.14 -44.32
N SER A 60 52.05 -14.18 -45.58
CA SER A 60 52.02 -13.04 -46.50
C SER A 60 50.60 -12.73 -47.00
N GLU A 61 50.35 -11.44 -47.23
CA GLU A 61 49.15 -10.84 -47.83
C GLU A 61 47.87 -10.82 -46.97
N PRO A 62 47.14 -9.68 -46.93
CA PRO A 62 45.78 -9.65 -46.41
C PRO A 62 44.82 -10.35 -47.38
N PRO A 63 43.69 -10.93 -46.91
CA PRO A 63 42.71 -11.52 -47.79
C PRO A 63 42.18 -10.49 -48.79
N ALA A 64 42.13 -10.88 -50.07
CA ALA A 64 41.66 -10.02 -51.15
C ALA A 64 40.24 -9.48 -50.87
N PRO A 65 39.93 -8.23 -51.27
CA PRO A 65 38.62 -7.65 -51.03
C PRO A 65 37.53 -8.50 -51.70
N VAL A 66 36.55 -8.93 -50.90
CA VAL A 66 35.39 -9.69 -51.39
C VAL A 66 34.61 -8.78 -52.33
N GLN A 67 34.74 -9.00 -53.63
CA GLN A 67 33.96 -8.25 -54.62
C GLN A 67 32.48 -8.61 -54.46
N ASN A 68 31.71 -7.62 -54.01
CA ASN A 68 30.31 -7.67 -53.59
C ASN A 68 30.11 -8.40 -52.25
N ASP A 69 30.17 -7.66 -51.13
CA ASP A 69 29.49 -8.11 -49.90
C ASP A 69 27.97 -8.05 -50.18
N PRO A 70 27.16 -9.05 -49.81
CA PRO A 70 25.70 -8.95 -49.97
C PRO A 70 25.11 -7.68 -49.33
N LEU A 71 25.76 -7.11 -48.32
CA LEU A 71 25.37 -5.86 -47.67
C LEU A 71 25.64 -4.58 -48.50
N ASP A 72 26.44 -4.65 -49.58
CA ASP A 72 26.60 -3.55 -50.54
C ASP A 72 25.34 -3.35 -51.41
N ILE A 73 24.61 -4.43 -51.67
CA ILE A 73 23.49 -4.48 -52.64
C ILE A 73 22.13 -4.36 -51.94
N ILE A 74 22.03 -4.75 -50.66
CA ILE A 74 20.77 -4.84 -49.93
C ILE A 74 20.44 -3.50 -49.24
N ASP A 75 19.53 -2.73 -49.84
CA ASP A 75 18.90 -1.57 -49.20
C ASP A 75 18.11 -2.02 -47.94
N PRO A 76 18.46 -1.54 -46.73
CA PRO A 76 17.76 -1.91 -45.50
C PRO A 76 16.32 -1.36 -45.41
N THR A 77 15.95 -0.35 -46.20
CA THR A 77 14.58 0.22 -46.23
C THR A 77 13.60 -0.75 -46.90
N GLN A 78 13.98 -1.29 -48.05
CA GLN A 78 13.16 -2.22 -48.85
C GLN A 78 13.34 -3.66 -48.34
N CYS A 79 14.58 -4.12 -48.27
CA CYS A 79 14.96 -5.51 -48.04
C CYS A 79 15.35 -5.78 -46.58
N THR A 80 14.66 -5.13 -45.63
CA THR A 80 14.94 -5.17 -44.19
C THR A 80 15.19 -6.58 -43.65
N LEU A 81 14.35 -7.56 -44.00
CA LEU A 81 14.50 -8.93 -43.50
C LEU A 81 15.81 -9.59 -43.98
N ALA A 82 16.21 -9.40 -45.24
CA ALA A 82 17.46 -9.95 -45.76
C ALA A 82 18.67 -9.34 -45.05
N ALA A 83 18.72 -8.01 -44.91
CA ALA A 83 19.76 -7.32 -44.16
C ALA A 83 19.80 -7.77 -42.70
N LEU A 84 18.64 -7.88 -42.04
CA LEU A 84 18.51 -8.29 -40.65
C LEU A 84 19.00 -9.73 -40.41
N PHE A 85 18.65 -10.69 -41.28
CA PHE A 85 19.12 -12.07 -41.16
C PHE A 85 20.64 -12.18 -41.37
N ILE A 86 21.20 -11.46 -42.34
CA ILE A 86 22.66 -11.45 -42.60
C ILE A 86 23.43 -10.78 -41.45
N LEU A 87 23.00 -9.60 -41.02
CA LEU A 87 23.64 -8.86 -39.93
C LEU A 87 23.54 -9.62 -38.61
N SER A 88 22.35 -10.08 -38.21
CA SER A 88 22.16 -10.83 -36.97
C SER A 88 22.96 -12.14 -36.93
N ALA A 89 23.24 -12.77 -38.07
CA ALA A 89 24.15 -13.92 -38.15
C ALA A 89 25.63 -13.50 -38.05
N ARG A 90 26.06 -12.43 -38.74
CA ARG A 90 27.47 -12.00 -38.75
C ARG A 90 27.94 -11.33 -37.45
N VAL A 91 27.05 -10.76 -36.63
CA VAL A 91 27.41 -10.25 -35.30
C VAL A 91 27.53 -11.35 -34.22
N MET A 92 27.28 -12.62 -34.56
CA MET A 92 27.38 -13.72 -33.58
C MET A 92 28.84 -14.06 -33.25
N PRO A 93 29.11 -14.54 -32.01
CA PRO A 93 30.44 -14.93 -31.55
C PRO A 93 31.28 -15.85 -32.44
N GLU A 94 30.62 -16.66 -33.27
CA GLU A 94 31.22 -17.71 -34.11
C GLU A 94 31.33 -17.29 -35.59
N SER A 95 31.01 -16.03 -35.93
CA SER A 95 31.18 -15.53 -37.29
C SER A 95 32.68 -15.33 -37.62
N PRO A 96 33.18 -15.85 -38.75
CA PRO A 96 34.58 -15.67 -39.14
C PRO A 96 34.89 -14.24 -39.63
N ALA A 97 33.88 -13.42 -39.91
CA ALA A 97 34.03 -12.06 -40.44
C ALA A 97 32.90 -11.14 -39.92
N PRO A 98 33.07 -10.49 -38.75
CA PRO A 98 32.07 -9.57 -38.22
C PRO A 98 31.80 -8.42 -39.22
N PRO A 99 30.57 -7.90 -39.29
CA PRO A 99 30.21 -6.92 -40.30
C PRO A 99 30.75 -5.54 -39.89
N PRO A 100 31.39 -4.78 -40.81
CA PRO A 100 31.79 -3.40 -40.56
C PRO A 100 30.68 -2.54 -39.94
N LEU A 101 31.06 -1.71 -38.96
CA LEU A 101 30.13 -0.89 -38.15
C LEU A 101 29.23 0.00 -39.02
N GLN A 102 29.70 0.40 -40.21
CA GLN A 102 28.94 1.17 -41.19
C GLN A 102 27.67 0.46 -41.67
N TYR A 103 27.70 -0.86 -41.91
CA TYR A 103 26.50 -1.62 -42.31
C TYR A 103 25.50 -1.73 -41.15
N ILE A 104 26.00 -1.93 -39.92
CA ILE A 104 25.17 -1.95 -38.72
C ILE A 104 24.49 -0.59 -38.52
N SER A 105 25.24 0.50 -38.66
CA SER A 105 24.76 1.88 -38.53
C SER A 105 23.73 2.24 -39.61
N ASN A 106 24.02 1.89 -40.87
CA ASN A 106 23.08 2.05 -41.99
C ASN A 106 21.77 1.29 -41.71
N PHE A 107 21.86 0.02 -41.32
CA PHE A 107 20.67 -0.76 -40.97
C PHE A 107 19.88 -0.10 -39.83
N CYS A 108 20.49 0.17 -38.67
CA CYS A 108 19.80 0.73 -37.50
C CYS A 108 19.09 2.06 -37.83
N THR A 109 19.70 2.89 -38.67
CA THR A 109 19.17 4.19 -39.10
C THR A 109 18.02 4.07 -40.10
N ASN A 110 18.06 3.09 -41.02
CA ASN A 110 17.20 3.05 -42.21
C ASN A 110 16.21 1.88 -42.28
N PHE A 111 16.31 0.85 -41.42
CA PHE A 111 15.42 -0.33 -41.49
C PHE A 111 13.93 0.03 -41.41
N ASN A 112 13.05 -0.75 -42.05
CA ASN A 112 11.60 -0.64 -41.94
C ASN A 112 11.10 -1.36 -40.68
N PRO A 113 10.49 -0.68 -39.69
CA PRO A 113 10.05 -1.31 -38.44
C PRO A 113 8.94 -2.35 -38.61
N GLY A 114 8.05 -2.18 -39.60
CA GLY A 114 7.02 -3.15 -39.91
C GLY A 114 7.60 -4.48 -40.37
N HIS A 115 8.63 -4.43 -41.23
CA HIS A 115 9.35 -5.62 -41.69
C HIS A 115 10.19 -6.26 -40.58
N ALA A 116 10.88 -5.47 -39.76
CA ALA A 116 11.70 -5.99 -38.66
C ALA A 116 10.88 -6.75 -37.61
N ARG A 117 9.65 -6.32 -37.33
CA ARG A 117 8.73 -6.98 -36.38
C ARG A 117 8.20 -8.34 -36.87
N LEU A 118 8.51 -8.75 -38.11
CA LEU A 118 8.24 -10.11 -38.60
C LEU A 118 9.34 -11.12 -38.21
N ALA A 119 10.45 -10.67 -37.62
CA ALA A 119 11.56 -11.50 -37.14
C ALA A 119 12.14 -10.95 -35.82
N PRO A 120 11.34 -10.87 -34.73
CA PRO A 120 11.71 -10.24 -33.46
C PRO A 120 12.93 -10.89 -32.78
N GLU A 121 13.13 -12.19 -33.00
CA GLU A 121 14.28 -12.95 -32.52
C GLU A 121 15.57 -12.48 -33.22
N ARG A 122 15.52 -12.12 -34.51
CA ARG A 122 16.67 -11.58 -35.24
C ARG A 122 17.04 -10.17 -34.81
N VAL A 123 16.06 -9.35 -34.45
CA VAL A 123 16.32 -8.02 -33.89
C VAL A 123 16.96 -8.14 -32.49
N THR A 124 16.48 -9.09 -31.68
CA THR A 124 17.09 -9.40 -30.38
C THR A 124 18.53 -9.90 -30.54
N LEU A 125 18.80 -10.84 -31.47
CA LEU A 125 20.15 -11.32 -31.77
C LEU A 125 21.07 -10.21 -32.31
N LEU A 126 20.56 -9.33 -33.18
CA LEU A 126 21.32 -8.18 -33.67
C LEU A 126 21.70 -7.22 -32.54
N ALA A 127 20.75 -6.85 -31.67
CA ALA A 127 21.01 -5.99 -30.52
C ALA A 127 22.02 -6.62 -29.53
N GLN A 128 21.87 -7.92 -29.23
CA GLN A 128 22.82 -8.66 -28.40
C GLN A 128 24.21 -8.71 -29.05
N GLY A 129 24.30 -8.94 -30.36
CA GLY A 129 25.56 -8.96 -31.09
C GLY A 129 26.26 -7.59 -31.13
N ILE A 130 25.52 -6.50 -31.33
CA ILE A 130 26.04 -5.12 -31.24
C ILE A 130 26.66 -4.87 -29.85
N TYR A 131 25.93 -5.21 -28.78
CA TYR A 131 26.43 -5.09 -27.41
C TYR A 131 27.67 -5.98 -27.19
N ASN A 132 27.61 -7.27 -27.54
CA ASN A 132 28.68 -8.23 -27.29
C ASN A 132 29.96 -7.92 -28.11
N LEU A 133 29.83 -7.43 -29.33
CA LEU A 133 30.96 -7.02 -30.18
C LEU A 133 31.67 -5.81 -29.56
N ALA A 134 30.92 -4.80 -29.13
CA ALA A 134 31.48 -3.61 -28.50
C ALA A 134 32.03 -3.89 -27.08
N GLU A 135 31.44 -4.84 -26.32
CA GLU A 135 31.96 -5.36 -25.05
C GLU A 135 33.33 -6.05 -25.27
N ARG A 136 33.48 -6.85 -26.33
CA ARG A 136 34.75 -7.51 -26.72
C ARG A 136 35.83 -6.54 -27.19
N SER A 137 35.46 -5.57 -28.03
CA SER A 137 36.37 -4.56 -28.57
C SER A 137 36.63 -3.39 -27.61
N GLN A 138 36.08 -3.42 -26.39
CA GLN A 138 36.12 -2.33 -25.40
C GLN A 138 35.50 -0.99 -25.87
N ALA A 139 34.86 -0.98 -27.05
CA ALA A 139 34.26 0.16 -27.72
C ALA A 139 32.77 0.37 -27.35
N LEU A 140 32.36 -0.03 -26.14
CA LEU A 140 30.95 -0.05 -25.72
C LEU A 140 30.19 1.30 -25.85
N PRO A 141 30.82 2.50 -25.75
CA PRO A 141 30.15 3.76 -26.09
C PRO A 141 29.62 3.83 -27.53
N GLU A 142 30.25 3.17 -28.51
CA GLU A 142 29.84 3.17 -29.92
C GLU A 142 28.56 2.35 -30.16
N ALA A 143 28.27 1.37 -29.30
CA ALA A 143 27.02 0.62 -29.33
C ALA A 143 25.81 1.45 -28.87
N ILE A 144 26.01 2.49 -28.05
CA ILE A 144 24.92 3.28 -27.47
C ILE A 144 24.05 3.99 -28.52
N PRO A 145 24.58 4.75 -29.50
CA PRO A 145 23.75 5.36 -30.55
C PRO A 145 23.02 4.32 -31.42
N LEU A 146 23.63 3.15 -31.66
CA LEU A 146 23.03 2.06 -32.43
C LEU A 146 21.85 1.44 -31.69
N LEU A 147 22.05 1.06 -30.42
CA LEU A 147 21.01 0.51 -29.55
C LEU A 147 19.90 1.54 -29.27
N MET A 148 20.23 2.83 -29.12
CA MET A 148 19.26 3.91 -29.01
C MET A 148 18.42 4.08 -30.28
N SER A 149 19.02 3.98 -31.47
CA SER A 149 18.30 4.03 -32.74
C SER A 149 17.34 2.83 -32.89
N LEU A 150 17.80 1.62 -32.54
CA LEU A 150 16.96 0.43 -32.49
C LEU A 150 15.79 0.61 -31.50
N VAL A 151 16.04 1.02 -30.26
CA VAL A 151 14.98 1.24 -29.25
C VAL A 151 13.94 2.28 -29.71
N ARG A 152 14.36 3.37 -30.37
CA ARG A 152 13.44 4.41 -30.84
C ARG A 152 12.65 4.04 -32.09
N ARG A 153 13.17 3.15 -32.95
CA ARG A 153 12.58 2.83 -34.26
C ARG A 153 11.89 1.47 -34.32
N TYR A 154 12.32 0.49 -33.52
CA TYR A 154 11.87 -0.90 -33.62
C TYR A 154 10.47 -1.18 -33.02
N PRO A 155 10.18 -0.85 -31.75
CA PRO A 155 8.82 -1.02 -31.21
C PRO A 155 7.81 -0.09 -31.93
N PRO A 156 6.50 -0.34 -31.82
CA PRO A 156 5.48 0.57 -32.36
C PRO A 156 5.56 1.99 -31.76
N HIS A 157 5.95 2.10 -30.48
CA HIS A 157 6.38 3.34 -29.82
C HIS A 157 7.33 3.04 -28.65
N VAL A 158 8.04 4.05 -28.14
CA VAL A 158 9.02 3.89 -27.05
C VAL A 158 8.47 3.30 -25.73
N GLY A 159 7.16 3.39 -25.48
CA GLY A 159 6.51 2.79 -24.30
C GLY A 159 6.38 1.26 -24.31
N TYR A 160 6.84 0.54 -25.35
CA TYR A 160 6.91 -0.92 -25.35
C TYR A 160 8.26 -1.39 -24.80
N LEU A 161 8.25 -2.24 -23.77
CA LEU A 161 9.47 -2.88 -23.31
C LEU A 161 10.00 -3.87 -24.36
N THR A 162 11.30 -3.85 -24.60
CA THR A 162 12.02 -4.81 -25.46
C THR A 162 13.36 -5.16 -24.84
N THR A 163 13.94 -6.31 -25.19
CA THR A 163 15.29 -6.75 -24.75
C THR A 163 16.39 -5.72 -25.02
N ILE A 164 16.21 -4.91 -26.07
CA ILE A 164 17.11 -3.83 -26.48
C ILE A 164 17.23 -2.75 -25.39
N HIS A 165 16.17 -2.51 -24.60
CA HIS A 165 16.20 -1.57 -23.48
C HIS A 165 17.17 -2.01 -22.37
N SER A 166 17.16 -3.29 -22.01
CA SER A 166 18.10 -3.87 -21.04
C SER A 166 19.56 -3.70 -21.50
N LEU A 167 19.83 -3.99 -22.78
CA LEU A 167 21.15 -3.89 -23.40
C LEU A 167 21.66 -2.43 -23.45
N LEU A 168 20.80 -1.50 -23.87
CA LEU A 168 21.10 -0.07 -23.92
C LEU A 168 21.42 0.48 -22.53
N LEU A 169 20.62 0.14 -21.52
CA LEU A 169 20.85 0.60 -20.15
C LEU A 169 22.10 -0.03 -19.52
N MET A 170 22.41 -1.31 -19.81
CA MET A 170 23.68 -1.89 -19.39
C MET A 170 24.87 -1.12 -19.99
N ALA A 171 24.87 -0.88 -21.30
CA ALA A 171 25.93 -0.10 -21.96
C ALA A 171 26.07 1.32 -21.38
N CYS A 172 24.96 2.04 -21.18
CA CYS A 172 24.97 3.37 -20.59
C CYS A 172 25.41 3.39 -19.12
N VAL A 173 25.05 2.40 -18.30
CA VAL A 173 25.43 2.34 -16.87
C VAL A 173 26.90 1.97 -16.69
N GLN A 174 27.42 1.04 -17.49
CA GLN A 174 28.83 0.63 -17.45
C GLN A 174 29.76 1.76 -17.94
N THR A 175 29.39 2.43 -19.04
CA THR A 175 30.17 3.53 -19.63
C THR A 175 29.85 4.92 -19.07
N ARG A 176 28.85 5.03 -18.18
CA ARG A 176 28.40 6.27 -17.50
C ARG A 176 27.74 7.33 -18.38
N HIS A 177 27.28 6.95 -19.58
CA HIS A 177 26.51 7.82 -20.49
C HIS A 177 25.03 7.95 -20.04
N PHE A 178 24.83 8.43 -18.81
CA PHE A 178 23.53 8.49 -18.13
C PHE A 178 22.55 9.47 -18.80
N THR A 179 23.03 10.64 -19.24
CA THR A 179 22.18 11.71 -19.81
C THR A 179 21.52 11.29 -21.13
N THR A 180 22.19 10.49 -21.95
CA THR A 180 21.72 10.03 -23.27
C THR A 180 20.39 9.27 -23.22
N VAL A 181 20.14 8.53 -22.13
CA VAL A 181 18.92 7.70 -21.94
C VAL A 181 17.81 8.41 -21.16
N VAL A 182 18.06 9.58 -20.57
CA VAL A 182 17.04 10.30 -19.77
C VAL A 182 15.75 10.60 -20.56
N PRO A 183 15.77 11.05 -21.84
CA PRO A 183 14.54 11.29 -22.58
C PRO A 183 13.74 10.02 -22.89
N LEU A 184 14.41 8.88 -23.01
CA LEU A 184 13.76 7.58 -23.20
C LEU A 184 13.08 7.10 -21.91
N LEU A 185 13.79 7.19 -20.79
CA LEU A 185 13.29 6.79 -19.47
C LEU A 185 12.10 7.64 -18.99
N ALA A 186 11.97 8.88 -19.48
CA ALA A 186 10.92 9.82 -19.08
C ALA A 186 9.53 9.54 -19.69
N GLU A 187 9.45 8.84 -20.83
CA GLU A 187 8.17 8.49 -21.48
C GLU A 187 7.41 7.37 -20.74
N GLY A 188 8.15 6.53 -20.00
CA GLY A 188 7.62 5.39 -19.25
C GLY A 188 7.30 4.17 -20.12
N ILE A 189 7.42 2.99 -19.53
CA ILE A 189 6.94 1.74 -20.15
C ILE A 189 5.46 1.57 -19.79
N THR A 190 4.63 1.34 -20.81
CA THR A 190 3.19 1.10 -20.65
C THR A 190 2.74 -0.25 -21.20
N GLU A 191 3.49 -0.85 -22.13
CA GLU A 191 3.13 -2.11 -22.78
C GLU A 191 4.30 -3.10 -22.80
N ILE A 192 3.96 -4.39 -22.72
CA ILE A 192 4.89 -5.51 -22.88
C ILE A 192 4.20 -6.53 -23.80
N ASP A 193 4.75 -6.71 -24.99
CA ASP A 193 4.25 -7.67 -25.97
C ASP A 193 5.37 -8.64 -26.38
N THR A 194 5.15 -9.92 -26.11
CA THR A 194 6.10 -10.99 -26.42
C THR A 194 6.10 -11.40 -27.90
N GLN A 195 5.15 -10.89 -28.71
CA GLN A 195 5.15 -11.12 -30.16
C GLN A 195 6.16 -10.23 -30.89
N ILE A 196 6.47 -9.03 -30.35
CA ILE A 196 7.48 -8.12 -30.93
C ILE A 196 8.86 -8.23 -30.27
N SER A 197 9.02 -8.91 -29.13
CA SER A 197 10.33 -9.08 -28.48
C SER A 197 10.29 -10.24 -27.49
N ASP A 198 11.36 -11.04 -27.42
CA ASP A 198 11.53 -12.10 -26.42
C ASP A 198 11.88 -11.52 -25.03
N VAL A 199 10.96 -10.72 -24.47
CA VAL A 199 11.11 -10.06 -23.17
C VAL A 199 10.89 -11.07 -22.06
N GLN A 200 11.94 -11.32 -21.28
CA GLN A 200 11.87 -12.19 -20.12
C GLN A 200 11.56 -11.37 -18.85
N TYR A 201 11.04 -12.03 -17.80
CA TYR A 201 10.76 -11.35 -16.52
C TYR A 201 12.01 -10.63 -15.95
N THR A 202 13.21 -11.16 -16.24
CA THR A 202 14.49 -10.54 -15.89
C THR A 202 14.75 -9.22 -16.62
N ASP A 203 14.27 -9.01 -17.84
CA ASP A 203 14.44 -7.75 -18.57
C ASP A 203 13.64 -6.62 -17.92
N ASN A 204 12.40 -6.91 -17.50
CA ASN A 204 11.59 -5.96 -16.75
C ASN A 204 12.28 -5.53 -15.43
N LEU A 205 12.90 -6.48 -14.72
CA LEU A 205 13.67 -6.18 -13.51
C LEU A 205 14.96 -5.39 -13.83
N GLN A 206 15.68 -5.75 -14.88
CA GLN A 206 16.90 -5.06 -15.30
C GLN A 206 16.63 -3.63 -15.76
N TYR A 207 15.60 -3.41 -16.59
CA TYR A 207 15.20 -2.09 -17.05
C TYR A 207 14.92 -1.15 -15.88
N HIS A 208 14.06 -1.55 -14.95
CA HIS A 208 13.68 -0.71 -13.81
C HIS A 208 14.84 -0.51 -12.83
N TYR A 209 15.65 -1.54 -12.55
CA TYR A 209 16.84 -1.42 -11.70
C TYR A 209 17.93 -0.51 -12.30
N LEU A 210 18.22 -0.65 -13.61
CA LEU A 210 19.24 0.14 -14.28
C LEU A 210 18.77 1.57 -14.52
N GLY A 211 17.49 1.80 -14.85
CA GLY A 211 16.90 3.14 -14.92
C GLY A 211 16.94 3.86 -13.56
N GLY A 212 16.64 3.15 -12.46
CA GLY A 212 16.82 3.65 -11.10
C GLY A 212 18.29 4.02 -10.81
N CYS A 213 19.25 3.21 -11.25
CA CYS A 213 20.68 3.52 -11.14
C CYS A 213 21.09 4.76 -11.98
N VAL A 214 20.55 4.92 -13.20
CA VAL A 214 20.77 6.12 -14.04
C VAL A 214 20.29 7.37 -13.33
N TYR A 215 19.05 7.39 -12.84
CA TYR A 215 18.48 8.54 -12.14
C TYR A 215 19.19 8.82 -10.81
N ALA A 216 19.56 7.80 -10.04
CA ALA A 216 20.32 7.95 -8.80
C ALA A 216 21.74 8.51 -9.04
N ALA A 217 22.42 8.10 -10.11
CA ALA A 217 23.72 8.66 -10.50
C ALA A 217 23.62 10.14 -10.89
N LEU A 218 22.50 10.53 -11.52
CA LEU A 218 22.17 11.92 -11.84
C LEU A 218 21.56 12.71 -10.66
N LYS A 219 21.49 12.13 -9.45
CA LYS A 219 20.83 12.70 -8.25
C LYS A 219 19.34 13.05 -8.43
N ARG A 220 18.70 12.51 -9.47
CA ARG A 220 17.25 12.58 -9.73
C ARG A 220 16.54 11.55 -8.86
N PHE A 221 16.57 11.79 -7.55
CA PHE A 221 16.25 10.77 -6.56
C PHE A 221 14.77 10.39 -6.54
N LYS A 222 13.84 11.30 -6.89
CA LYS A 222 12.40 11.01 -6.91
C LYS A 222 12.06 9.99 -8.00
N GLU A 223 12.62 10.18 -9.19
CA GLU A 223 12.46 9.30 -10.35
C GLU A 223 13.19 7.97 -10.12
N ALA A 224 14.33 8.00 -9.41
CA ALA A 224 15.00 6.79 -8.95
C ALA A 224 14.17 5.99 -7.95
N GLU A 225 13.44 6.65 -7.03
CA GLU A 225 12.49 5.98 -6.13
C GLU A 225 11.42 5.21 -6.91
N ASP A 226 10.76 5.86 -7.88
CA ASP A 226 9.67 5.26 -8.66
C ASP A 226 10.16 4.05 -9.47
N PHE A 227 11.36 4.14 -10.07
CA PHE A 227 11.98 3.03 -10.79
C PHE A 227 12.38 1.87 -9.87
N PHE A 228 12.98 2.13 -8.70
CA PHE A 228 13.32 1.04 -7.76
C PHE A 228 12.09 0.44 -7.09
N GLU A 229 11.05 1.22 -6.78
CA GLU A 229 9.77 0.69 -6.28
C GLU A 229 9.09 -0.21 -7.32
N THR A 230 9.12 0.15 -8.61
CA THR A 230 8.61 -0.70 -9.69
C THR A 230 9.37 -2.04 -9.77
N ALA A 231 10.70 -2.05 -9.58
CA ALA A 231 11.47 -3.29 -9.51
C ALA A 231 11.15 -4.13 -8.26
N VAL A 232 10.92 -3.50 -7.09
CA VAL A 232 10.60 -4.18 -5.82
C VAL A 232 9.17 -4.75 -5.81
N THR A 233 8.23 -4.04 -6.43
CA THR A 233 6.80 -4.44 -6.51
C THR A 233 6.52 -5.54 -7.52
N ALA A 234 7.39 -5.75 -8.51
CA ALA A 234 7.24 -6.79 -9.53
C ALA A 234 6.89 -8.18 -8.93
N PRO A 235 5.80 -8.85 -9.41
CA PRO A 235 5.31 -10.10 -8.82
C PRO A 235 6.33 -11.25 -8.84
N ALA A 236 6.64 -11.82 -7.67
CA ALA A 236 7.72 -12.78 -7.51
C ALA A 236 7.38 -13.88 -6.49
N THR A 237 7.35 -15.14 -6.92
CA THR A 237 7.25 -16.30 -6.02
C THR A 237 8.51 -16.46 -5.15
N VAL A 238 9.68 -16.22 -5.75
CA VAL A 238 11.00 -16.23 -5.12
C VAL A 238 11.67 -14.88 -5.36
N ALA A 239 12.30 -14.30 -4.33
CA ALA A 239 12.92 -12.98 -4.43
C ALA A 239 14.17 -13.01 -5.33
N SER A 240 14.16 -12.25 -6.43
CA SER A 240 15.33 -12.09 -7.29
C SER A 240 16.38 -11.19 -6.62
N ALA A 241 17.67 -11.48 -6.85
CA ALA A 241 18.78 -10.66 -6.36
C ALA A 241 18.69 -9.20 -6.85
N ILE A 242 18.17 -8.98 -8.07
CA ILE A 242 17.94 -7.64 -8.63
C ILE A 242 16.89 -6.87 -7.78
N GLN A 243 15.83 -7.54 -7.34
CA GLN A 243 14.80 -6.93 -6.50
C GLN A 243 15.33 -6.59 -5.10
N LEU A 244 16.20 -7.43 -4.54
CA LEU A 244 16.83 -7.15 -3.25
C LEU A 244 17.79 -5.95 -3.34
N GLU A 245 18.57 -5.85 -4.43
CA GLU A 245 19.42 -4.68 -4.67
C GLU A 245 18.64 -3.40 -4.98
N ALA A 246 17.51 -3.51 -5.68
CA ALA A 246 16.56 -2.40 -5.83
C ALA A 246 16.04 -1.95 -4.45
N TYR A 247 15.64 -2.87 -3.57
CA TYR A 247 15.08 -2.55 -2.25
C TYR A 247 16.12 -1.87 -1.33
N LYS A 248 17.37 -2.34 -1.35
CA LYS A 248 18.50 -1.69 -0.65
C LYS A 248 18.69 -0.24 -1.10
N LYS A 249 18.67 0.01 -2.41
CA LYS A 249 18.86 1.34 -3.00
C LYS A 249 17.66 2.25 -2.75
N LEU A 250 16.44 1.73 -2.90
CA LEU A 250 15.17 2.38 -2.55
C LEU A 250 15.18 2.90 -1.10
N GLY A 251 15.59 2.05 -0.15
CA GLY A 251 15.66 2.45 1.27
C GLY A 251 16.65 3.60 1.51
N LEU A 252 17.85 3.56 0.92
CA LEU A 252 18.82 4.66 1.03
C LEU A 252 18.31 5.96 0.35
N ILE A 253 17.58 5.84 -0.76
CA ILE A 253 16.99 6.98 -1.48
C ILE A 253 15.83 7.61 -0.71
N GLN A 254 14.99 6.83 -0.03
CA GLN A 254 13.94 7.35 0.86
C GLN A 254 14.52 8.10 2.06
N LEU A 255 15.61 7.60 2.65
CA LEU A 255 16.34 8.33 3.71
C LEU A 255 16.94 9.66 3.20
N ILE A 256 17.44 9.71 1.96
CA ILE A 256 17.88 10.95 1.30
C ILE A 256 16.71 11.92 1.11
N LEU A 257 15.60 11.45 0.53
CA LEU A 257 14.44 12.25 0.09
C LEU A 257 13.49 12.71 1.20
N TYR A 258 13.35 11.93 2.28
CA TYR A 258 12.30 12.13 3.29
C TYR A 258 12.81 12.03 4.74
N GLY A 259 14.04 11.56 4.93
CA GLY A 259 14.62 11.34 6.26
C GLY A 259 14.11 10.10 7.00
N GLU A 260 13.24 9.31 6.37
CA GLU A 260 12.63 8.09 6.90
C GLU A 260 12.30 7.08 5.78
N LEU A 261 12.06 5.82 6.13
CA LEU A 261 11.58 4.81 5.18
C LEU A 261 10.06 4.91 5.01
N ARG A 262 9.59 4.81 3.76
CA ARG A 262 8.15 4.73 3.48
C ARG A 262 7.65 3.30 3.53
N ASN A 263 6.36 3.13 3.83
CA ASN A 263 5.74 1.81 3.73
C ASN A 263 5.57 1.44 2.26
N PRO A 264 6.08 0.27 1.82
CA PRO A 264 5.96 -0.16 0.42
C PRO A 264 4.50 -0.50 0.06
N PRO A 265 4.12 -0.49 -1.23
CA PRO A 265 2.76 -0.83 -1.65
C PRO A 265 2.29 -2.22 -1.18
N ARG A 266 1.00 -2.35 -0.87
CA ARG A 266 0.42 -3.58 -0.30
C ARG A 266 0.54 -4.82 -1.20
N TYR A 267 0.78 -4.63 -2.49
CA TYR A 267 0.94 -5.71 -3.49
C TYR A 267 2.40 -6.20 -3.63
N VAL A 268 3.37 -5.63 -2.90
CA VAL A 268 4.76 -6.14 -2.89
C VAL A 268 4.79 -7.60 -2.41
N SER A 269 5.48 -8.44 -3.19
CA SER A 269 5.54 -9.88 -2.95
C SER A 269 6.13 -10.21 -1.57
N GLY A 270 5.37 -10.95 -0.75
CA GLY A 270 5.77 -11.28 0.63
C GLY A 270 7.06 -12.11 0.75
N SER A 271 7.45 -12.78 -0.33
CA SER A 271 8.76 -13.41 -0.56
C SER A 271 9.90 -12.38 -0.47
N VAL A 272 9.85 -11.34 -1.30
CA VAL A 272 10.81 -10.22 -1.37
C VAL A 272 10.90 -9.51 -0.02
N THR A 273 9.77 -9.12 0.56
CA THR A 273 9.70 -8.45 1.86
C THR A 273 10.30 -9.29 2.99
N ARG A 274 10.14 -10.63 2.97
CA ARG A 274 10.71 -11.54 3.98
C ARG A 274 12.23 -11.63 3.85
N VAL A 275 12.76 -11.77 2.63
CA VAL A 275 14.21 -11.88 2.40
C VAL A 275 14.92 -10.55 2.66
N TYR A 276 14.33 -9.42 2.26
CA TYR A 276 14.87 -8.09 2.60
C TYR A 276 14.88 -7.85 4.12
N LYS A 277 13.84 -8.25 4.86
CA LYS A 277 13.81 -8.14 6.33
C LYS A 277 14.84 -9.00 7.06
N ALA A 278 15.45 -9.99 6.40
CA ALA A 278 16.60 -10.72 6.94
C ALA A 278 17.94 -9.99 6.75
N GLN A 279 18.00 -8.95 5.91
CA GLN A 279 19.21 -8.15 5.65
C GLN A 279 19.29 -6.99 6.65
N THR A 280 19.80 -7.29 7.85
CA THR A 280 19.72 -6.40 9.02
C THR A 280 20.41 -5.04 8.84
N ALA A 281 21.59 -4.97 8.23
CA ALA A 281 22.40 -3.73 8.14
C ALA A 281 21.62 -2.50 7.61
N TYR A 282 20.87 -2.66 6.51
CA TYR A 282 20.07 -1.58 5.91
C TYR A 282 18.95 -1.09 6.84
N LEU A 283 18.28 -2.03 7.53
CA LEU A 283 17.20 -1.73 8.47
C LEU A 283 17.73 -1.22 9.81
N ASN A 284 18.93 -1.60 10.22
CA ASN A 284 19.61 -1.09 11.41
C ASN A 284 20.04 0.36 11.18
N PHE A 285 20.70 0.65 10.04
CA PHE A 285 21.04 2.02 9.64
C PHE A 285 19.78 2.90 9.57
N ALA A 286 18.71 2.43 8.94
CA ALA A 286 17.45 3.18 8.86
C ALA A 286 16.80 3.47 10.23
N LYS A 287 16.91 2.56 11.22
CA LYS A 287 16.45 2.79 12.59
C LYS A 287 17.34 3.76 13.37
N ALA A 288 18.64 3.76 13.10
CA ALA A 288 19.61 4.65 13.74
C ALA A 288 19.66 6.05 13.10
N TYR A 289 19.02 6.22 11.93
CA TYR A 289 19.07 7.42 11.11
C TYR A 289 18.51 8.65 11.85
N GLY A 290 19.35 9.67 12.04
CA GLY A 290 19.00 10.86 12.82
C GLY A 290 19.02 10.69 14.34
N ILE A 291 19.47 9.54 14.87
CA ILE A 291 19.71 9.31 16.30
C ILE A 291 21.21 9.14 16.55
N ALA A 292 21.83 8.18 15.85
CA ALA A 292 23.26 7.95 15.87
C ALA A 292 24.02 9.09 15.19
N SER A 293 25.27 9.30 15.58
CA SER A 293 26.16 10.26 14.92
C SER A 293 26.68 9.68 13.59
N PRO A 294 27.03 10.53 12.59
CA PRO A 294 27.46 10.09 11.25
C PRO A 294 28.55 8.99 11.18
N ASN A 295 29.37 8.86 12.21
CA ASN A 295 30.52 7.95 12.27
C ASN A 295 30.26 6.66 13.09
N GLU A 296 29.04 6.44 13.59
CA GLU A 296 28.69 5.33 14.52
C GLU A 296 28.18 4.05 13.81
N ILE A 297 28.40 3.91 12.50
CA ILE A 297 27.99 2.71 11.75
C ILE A 297 28.94 1.54 12.06
N PRO A 298 28.43 0.35 12.46
CA PRO A 298 29.28 -0.81 12.74
C PRO A 298 30.13 -1.22 11.53
N ALA A 299 31.40 -1.60 11.77
CA ALA A 299 32.30 -2.03 10.70
C ALA A 299 31.74 -3.19 9.85
N SER A 300 31.05 -4.14 10.49
CA SER A 300 30.33 -5.24 9.82
C SER A 300 29.26 -4.78 8.84
N ASP A 301 28.60 -3.66 9.14
CA ASP A 301 27.58 -3.09 8.27
C ASP A 301 28.24 -2.30 7.12
N VAL A 302 29.37 -1.62 7.38
CA VAL A 302 30.20 -0.97 6.35
C VAL A 302 30.74 -1.98 5.33
N GLU A 303 31.20 -3.16 5.77
CA GLU A 303 31.58 -4.27 4.89
C GLU A 303 30.42 -4.70 3.98
N ILE A 304 29.21 -4.81 4.53
CA ILE A 304 27.99 -5.12 3.78
C ILE A 304 27.68 -4.04 2.73
N PHE A 305 27.66 -2.76 3.11
CA PHE A 305 27.43 -1.65 2.17
C PHE A 305 28.51 -1.56 1.07
N THR A 306 29.74 -1.97 1.38
CA THR A 306 30.87 -2.00 0.44
C THR A 306 30.74 -3.16 -0.55
N ARG A 307 30.52 -4.39 -0.06
CA ARG A 307 30.27 -5.59 -0.88
C ARG A 307 29.07 -5.40 -1.82
N ASP A 308 28.03 -4.73 -1.34
CA ASP A 308 26.82 -4.47 -2.08
C ASP A 308 26.94 -3.22 -3.00
N ASN A 309 28.13 -2.59 -3.08
CA ASN A 309 28.47 -1.42 -3.90
C ASN A 309 27.58 -0.17 -3.65
N ASN A 310 26.96 -0.09 -2.47
CA ASN A 310 25.97 0.93 -2.12
C ASN A 310 26.56 2.11 -1.31
N MET A 311 27.87 2.11 -1.07
CA MET A 311 28.59 3.12 -0.27
C MET A 311 28.38 4.58 -0.74
N GLY A 312 28.25 4.83 -2.04
CA GLY A 312 28.01 6.17 -2.58
C GLY A 312 26.62 6.74 -2.22
N LEU A 313 25.61 5.89 -2.09
CA LEU A 313 24.29 6.28 -1.60
C LEU A 313 24.28 6.42 -0.08
N LEU A 314 24.98 5.53 0.65
CA LEU A 314 25.07 5.65 2.11
C LEU A 314 25.73 6.97 2.54
N LYS A 315 26.83 7.37 1.90
CA LYS A 315 27.49 8.66 2.17
C LYS A 315 26.57 9.86 1.92
N GLN A 316 25.73 9.80 0.88
CA GLN A 316 24.73 10.85 0.60
C GLN A 316 23.58 10.85 1.60
N ALA A 317 23.11 9.67 2.04
CA ALA A 317 22.14 9.57 3.13
C ALA A 317 22.69 10.15 4.44
N ILE A 318 23.93 9.81 4.82
CA ILE A 318 24.60 10.37 6.00
C ILE A 318 24.70 11.90 5.90
N ALA A 319 25.07 12.44 4.74
CA ALA A 319 25.16 13.89 4.51
C ALA A 319 23.81 14.63 4.63
N ARG A 320 22.67 13.93 4.44
CA ARG A 320 21.32 14.50 4.63
C ARG A 320 20.83 14.47 6.08
N ILE A 321 21.49 13.77 7.01
CA ILE A 321 21.09 13.73 8.42
C ILE A 321 20.94 15.13 9.06
N PRO A 322 21.91 16.07 8.96
CA PRO A 322 21.74 17.41 9.54
C PRO A 322 20.64 18.23 8.87
N TYR A 323 20.41 18.06 7.56
CA TYR A 323 19.30 18.70 6.84
C TYR A 323 17.95 18.23 7.40
N TRP A 324 17.78 16.92 7.59
CA TRP A 324 16.56 16.36 8.19
C TRP A 324 16.39 16.66 9.68
N ALA A 325 17.47 16.98 10.40
CA ALA A 325 17.39 17.53 11.74
C ALA A 325 16.88 18.99 11.72
N VAL A 326 17.38 19.84 10.82
CA VAL A 326 16.86 21.22 10.63
C VAL A 326 15.37 21.21 10.24
N HIS A 327 14.95 20.36 9.30
CA HIS A 327 13.52 20.19 8.93
C HIS A 327 12.62 19.70 10.08
N LYS A 328 13.18 19.18 11.19
CA LYS A 328 12.41 18.88 12.41
C LYS A 328 12.32 20.10 13.32
N LEU A 329 13.37 20.93 13.38
CA LEU A 329 13.35 22.20 14.12
C LEU A 329 12.34 23.20 13.53
N THR A 330 12.24 23.31 12.20
CA THR A 330 11.29 24.24 11.54
C THR A 330 9.82 23.93 11.84
N LYS A 331 9.49 22.74 12.35
CA LYS A 331 8.13 22.33 12.74
C LYS A 331 7.81 22.58 14.22
N VAL A 332 8.79 23.06 14.99
CA VAL A 332 8.70 23.21 16.46
C VAL A 332 9.05 24.63 16.91
N TYR A 333 9.92 25.32 16.15
CA TYR A 333 10.44 26.63 16.52
C TYR A 333 10.23 27.66 15.39
N VAL A 334 9.73 28.85 15.75
CA VAL A 334 9.65 30.01 14.84
C VAL A 334 11.01 30.73 14.74
N SER A 335 11.86 30.64 15.75
CA SER A 335 13.22 31.19 15.73
C SER A 335 14.15 30.45 16.68
N LEU A 336 15.40 30.26 16.28
CA LEU A 336 16.45 29.62 17.08
C LEU A 336 17.82 30.27 16.78
N SER A 337 18.74 30.30 17.73
CA SER A 337 20.11 30.76 17.46
C SER A 337 20.91 29.71 16.68
N LEU A 338 21.92 30.16 15.91
CA LEU A 338 22.86 29.25 15.22
C LEU A 338 23.59 28.30 16.19
N ALA A 339 23.75 28.68 17.47
CA ALA A 339 24.37 27.82 18.49
C ALA A 339 23.44 26.68 18.94
N GLU A 340 22.16 26.98 19.19
CA GLU A 340 21.15 25.97 19.52
C GLU A 340 20.90 25.01 18.34
N ILE A 341 20.88 25.52 17.10
CA ILE A 341 20.84 24.69 15.89
C ILE A 341 22.06 23.77 15.84
N GLY A 342 23.28 24.31 16.04
CA GLY A 342 24.51 23.53 16.06
C GLY A 342 24.50 22.41 17.09
N GLN A 343 24.04 22.71 18.31
CA GLN A 343 23.86 21.71 19.37
C GLN A 343 22.84 20.63 18.97
N ALA A 344 21.69 21.01 18.41
CA ALA A 344 20.65 20.08 17.98
C ALA A 344 21.09 19.16 16.82
N ILE A 345 21.91 19.66 15.88
CA ILE A 345 22.42 18.87 14.74
C ILE A 345 23.80 18.23 14.99
N LYS A 346 24.33 18.31 16.23
CA LYS A 346 25.65 17.81 16.65
C LYS A 346 26.84 18.39 15.86
N ILE A 347 26.77 19.65 15.42
CA ILE A 347 27.85 20.37 14.72
C ILE A 347 28.33 21.53 15.59
N SER A 348 29.55 21.42 16.13
CA SER A 348 30.15 22.40 17.04
C SER A 348 30.66 23.68 16.35
N ASP A 349 30.87 23.65 15.02
CA ASP A 349 31.31 24.83 14.27
C ASP A 349 30.11 25.66 13.77
N LEU A 350 29.98 26.86 14.31
CA LEU A 350 28.93 27.82 13.95
C LEU A 350 29.05 28.31 12.49
N ALA A 351 30.25 28.29 11.88
CA ALA A 351 30.43 28.67 10.48
C ALA A 351 29.86 27.60 9.54
N ALA A 352 30.14 26.31 9.79
CA ALA A 352 29.50 25.20 9.10
C ALA A 352 27.97 25.19 9.27
N VAL A 353 27.45 25.43 10.48
CA VAL A 353 26.00 25.52 10.72
C VAL A 353 25.38 26.66 9.90
N ARG A 354 25.99 27.85 9.92
CA ARG A 354 25.52 29.00 9.12
C ARG A 354 25.53 28.70 7.62
N THR A 355 26.58 28.07 7.13
CA THR A 355 26.74 27.69 5.71
C THR A 355 25.69 26.66 5.30
N LEU A 356 25.36 25.69 6.17
CA LEU A 356 24.32 24.70 5.92
C LEU A 356 22.93 25.35 5.84
N ILE A 357 22.57 26.21 6.80
CA ILE A 357 21.29 26.95 6.77
C ILE A 357 21.20 27.86 5.54
N GLN A 358 22.26 28.60 5.20
CA GLN A 358 22.32 29.41 3.98
C GLN A 358 22.16 28.55 2.70
N THR A 359 22.75 27.36 2.68
CA THR A 359 22.57 26.40 1.58
C THR A 359 21.11 25.97 1.45
N MET A 360 20.47 25.57 2.56
CA MET A 360 19.06 25.12 2.58
C MET A 360 18.06 26.22 2.19
N ILE A 361 18.35 27.49 2.52
CA ILE A 361 17.57 28.64 2.02
C ILE A 361 17.78 28.82 0.51
N THR A 362 19.03 28.71 0.04
CA THR A 362 19.38 28.88 -1.38
C THR A 362 18.84 27.78 -2.28
N THR A 363 18.72 26.54 -1.77
CA THR A 363 18.10 25.41 -2.49
C THR A 363 16.58 25.38 -2.40
N GLY A 364 15.96 26.29 -1.63
CA GLY A 364 14.50 26.33 -1.42
C GLY A 364 13.98 25.18 -0.53
N GLU A 365 14.85 24.52 0.23
CA GLU A 365 14.47 23.45 1.16
C GLU A 365 13.80 24.00 2.42
N ILE A 366 14.22 25.17 2.90
CA ILE A 366 13.58 25.88 4.01
C ILE A 366 13.41 27.36 3.68
N TYR A 367 12.35 27.95 4.22
CA TYR A 367 12.13 29.39 4.18
C TYR A 367 12.54 29.94 5.55
N ALA A 368 13.58 30.77 5.55
CA ALA A 368 14.16 31.31 6.78
C ALA A 368 14.99 32.56 6.51
N THR A 369 15.04 33.46 7.49
CA THR A 369 15.88 34.66 7.49
C THR A 369 16.92 34.61 8.60
N ILE A 370 18.17 34.97 8.30
CA ILE A 370 19.29 34.96 9.26
C ILE A 370 19.63 36.40 9.66
N THR A 371 19.49 36.73 10.95
CA THR A 371 19.82 38.07 11.46
C THR A 371 21.33 38.31 11.54
N SER A 372 21.72 39.58 11.62
CA SER A 372 23.09 39.98 11.97
C SER A 372 23.54 39.47 13.35
N SER A 373 22.60 39.28 14.28
CA SER A 373 22.82 38.69 15.60
C SER A 373 22.95 37.16 15.62
N GLY A 374 22.85 36.47 14.48
CA GLY A 374 23.01 35.02 14.40
C GLY A 374 21.79 34.21 14.86
N ILE A 375 20.61 34.84 14.84
CA ILE A 375 19.32 34.15 15.02
C ILE A 375 18.80 33.77 13.65
N VAL A 376 18.37 32.53 13.50
CA VAL A 376 17.61 32.05 12.34
C VAL A 376 16.13 32.14 12.72
N LYS A 377 15.38 32.93 11.96
CA LYS A 377 13.92 32.94 12.02
C LYS A 377 13.40 32.06 10.89
N PHE A 378 12.60 31.05 11.23
CA PHE A 378 11.91 30.21 10.26
C PHE A 378 10.62 30.88 9.83
N GLU A 379 10.27 30.68 8.56
CA GLU A 379 9.10 31.27 7.91
C GLU A 379 8.36 30.15 7.17
N ASP A 380 7.04 30.26 7.07
CA ASP A 380 6.25 29.27 6.34
C ASP A 380 6.58 29.32 4.84
N ALA A 381 6.42 28.17 4.16
CA ALA A 381 6.55 28.14 2.71
C ALA A 381 5.48 29.06 2.09
N PRO A 382 5.85 29.98 1.18
CA PRO A 382 4.88 30.81 0.50
C PRO A 382 3.91 29.90 -0.28
N LEU A 383 2.62 30.21 -0.21
CA LEU A 383 1.59 29.49 -0.98
C LEU A 383 2.01 29.44 -2.44
N GLN A 384 2.22 28.24 -2.98
CA GLN A 384 2.64 28.05 -4.36
C GLN A 384 1.52 28.46 -5.30
N THR A 385 1.55 29.71 -5.73
CA THR A 385 0.79 30.19 -6.89
C THR A 385 1.33 29.51 -8.14
N ILE A 386 0.68 28.42 -8.52
CA ILE A 386 0.93 27.74 -9.80
C ILE A 386 0.74 28.79 -10.90
N ASN A 387 1.82 29.12 -11.61
CA ASN A 387 1.73 30.06 -12.74
C ASN A 387 0.96 29.42 -13.90
N GLU A 388 0.36 30.25 -14.73
CA GLU A 388 -0.54 29.83 -15.82
C GLU A 388 0.09 28.75 -16.72
N VAL A 389 1.36 28.90 -17.08
CA VAL A 389 2.13 27.95 -17.92
C VAL A 389 2.32 26.59 -17.25
N GLU A 390 2.64 26.55 -15.95
CA GLU A 390 2.74 25.30 -15.19
C GLU A 390 1.35 24.66 -14.98
N GLY A 391 0.31 25.48 -14.81
CA GLY A 391 -1.08 25.04 -14.82
C GLY A 391 -1.44 24.34 -16.13
N GLU A 392 -1.24 24.99 -17.28
CA GLU A 392 -1.45 24.40 -18.60
C GLU A 392 -0.63 23.12 -18.82
N ARG A 393 0.63 23.08 -18.35
CA ARG A 393 1.49 21.89 -18.44
C ARG A 393 0.92 20.71 -17.66
N LEU A 394 0.45 20.94 -16.43
CA LEU A 394 -0.19 19.92 -15.59
C LEU A 394 -1.54 19.47 -16.16
N LEU A 395 -2.35 20.40 -16.68
CA LEU A 395 -3.62 20.11 -17.37
C LEU A 395 -3.39 19.25 -18.63
N SER A 396 -2.36 19.56 -19.41
CA SER A 396 -1.99 18.80 -20.62
C SER A 396 -1.53 17.37 -20.28
N LEU A 397 -0.73 17.22 -19.21
CA LEU A 397 -0.33 15.91 -18.70
C LEU A 397 -1.54 15.08 -18.20
N ALA A 398 -2.43 15.70 -17.42
CA ALA A 398 -3.64 15.04 -16.92
C ALA A 398 -4.59 14.61 -18.06
N ARG A 399 -4.80 15.48 -19.07
CA ARG A 399 -5.56 15.16 -20.29
C ARG A 399 -4.93 13.97 -21.04
N THR A 400 -3.60 13.96 -21.19
CA THR A 400 -2.87 12.87 -21.84
C THR A 400 -3.02 11.53 -21.10
N GLN A 401 -2.94 11.55 -19.76
CA GLN A 401 -3.17 10.36 -18.93
C GLN A 401 -4.63 9.86 -19.02
N CYS A 402 -5.62 10.76 -19.02
CA CYS A 402 -7.02 10.40 -19.20
C CYS A 402 -7.26 9.71 -20.56
N LEU A 403 -6.68 10.23 -21.65
CA LEU A 403 -6.80 9.62 -22.97
C LEU A 403 -6.16 8.22 -23.03
N LYS A 404 -4.98 8.02 -22.41
CA LYS A 404 -4.35 6.69 -22.28
C LYS A 404 -5.26 5.70 -21.51
N LEU A 405 -5.88 6.14 -20.41
CA LEU A 405 -6.83 5.33 -19.64
C LEU A 405 -8.10 4.98 -20.44
N MET A 406 -8.64 5.93 -21.21
CA MET A 406 -9.81 5.69 -22.07
C MET A 406 -9.54 4.66 -23.18
N GLU A 407 -8.32 4.60 -23.74
CA GLU A 407 -8.02 3.58 -24.75
C GLU A 407 -7.74 2.21 -24.12
N LEU A 408 -7.06 2.16 -22.97
CA LEU A 408 -6.88 0.92 -22.21
C LEU A 408 -8.22 0.29 -21.82
N ASP A 409 -9.18 1.09 -21.35
CA ASP A 409 -10.54 0.67 -21.02
C ASP A 409 -11.26 0.04 -22.24
N LYS A 410 -11.19 0.68 -23.41
CA LYS A 410 -11.70 0.12 -24.68
C LYS A 410 -11.00 -1.17 -25.08
N GLN A 411 -9.68 -1.27 -24.91
CA GLN A 411 -8.93 -2.49 -25.25
C GLN A 411 -9.35 -3.67 -24.37
N ILE A 412 -9.51 -3.45 -23.06
CA ILE A 412 -9.97 -4.50 -22.13
C ILE A 412 -11.43 -4.88 -22.44
N ALA A 413 -12.31 -3.91 -22.75
CA ALA A 413 -13.69 -4.17 -23.15
C ALA A 413 -13.81 -5.01 -24.44
N LYS A 414 -12.89 -4.81 -25.40
CA LYS A 414 -12.77 -5.64 -26.62
C LYS A 414 -12.13 -7.01 -26.37
N SER A 415 -11.57 -7.26 -25.19
CA SER A 415 -10.78 -8.47 -24.94
C SER A 415 -11.66 -9.72 -24.76
N LYS A 416 -11.28 -10.82 -25.42
CA LYS A 416 -12.00 -12.10 -25.31
C LYS A 416 -12.20 -12.59 -23.86
N PRO A 417 -11.23 -12.47 -22.93
CA PRO A 417 -11.45 -12.86 -21.53
C PRO A 417 -12.53 -12.02 -20.84
N TYR A 418 -12.53 -10.69 -21.02
CA TYR A 418 -13.55 -9.82 -20.47
C TYR A 418 -14.94 -10.14 -21.04
N ILE A 419 -15.05 -10.26 -22.37
CA ILE A 419 -16.33 -10.62 -23.03
C ILE A 419 -16.82 -11.99 -22.54
N THR A 420 -15.94 -12.97 -22.36
CA THR A 420 -16.32 -14.30 -21.86
C THR A 420 -16.75 -14.26 -20.39
N ALA A 421 -16.10 -13.45 -19.56
CA ALA A 421 -16.49 -13.25 -18.16
C ALA A 421 -17.85 -12.53 -18.04
N ALA A 422 -18.04 -11.43 -18.77
CA ALA A 422 -19.29 -10.67 -18.78
C ALA A 422 -20.48 -11.49 -19.32
N LEU A 423 -20.26 -12.38 -20.30
CA LEU A 423 -21.27 -13.32 -20.77
C LEU A 423 -21.62 -14.38 -19.70
N ARG A 424 -20.62 -14.96 -19.01
CA ARG A 424 -20.87 -15.89 -17.88
C ARG A 424 -21.63 -15.21 -16.73
N GLU A 425 -21.29 -13.96 -16.39
CA GLU A 425 -22.04 -13.17 -15.41
C GLU A 425 -23.48 -12.92 -15.89
N ARG A 426 -23.70 -12.63 -17.18
CA ARG A 426 -25.05 -12.48 -17.75
C ARG A 426 -25.86 -13.77 -17.67
N GLU A 427 -25.24 -14.93 -17.92
CA GLU A 427 -25.89 -16.24 -17.83
C GLU A 427 -26.23 -16.62 -16.38
N HIS A 428 -25.36 -16.35 -15.40
CA HIS A 428 -25.69 -16.55 -13.99
C HIS A 428 -26.81 -15.61 -13.51
N ASN A 429 -26.73 -14.32 -13.81
CA ASN A 429 -27.75 -13.35 -13.39
C ASN A 429 -29.12 -13.62 -14.04
N ALA A 430 -29.15 -14.19 -15.25
CA ALA A 430 -30.37 -14.62 -15.93
C ALA A 430 -30.98 -15.94 -15.38
N ALA A 431 -30.26 -16.66 -14.52
CA ALA A 431 -30.77 -17.86 -13.84
C ALA A 431 -31.46 -17.53 -12.51
N ASP A 432 -30.91 -16.58 -11.73
CA ASP A 432 -31.50 -16.14 -10.45
C ASP A 432 -32.61 -15.09 -10.60
N PHE A 433 -32.62 -14.30 -11.68
CA PHE A 433 -33.67 -13.31 -11.96
C PHE A 433 -34.39 -13.59 -13.28
N GLY A 434 -35.70 -13.78 -13.19
CA GLY A 434 -36.59 -13.97 -14.34
C GLY A 434 -36.50 -12.80 -15.34
N ALA A 435 -36.58 -13.12 -16.63
CA ALA A 435 -36.26 -12.20 -17.72
C ALA A 435 -37.05 -10.88 -17.68
N GLY A 436 -36.38 -9.79 -17.27
CA GLY A 436 -36.98 -8.45 -17.15
C GLY A 436 -36.06 -7.27 -17.48
N PHE A 437 -34.75 -7.46 -17.62
CA PHE A 437 -33.80 -6.37 -17.92
C PHE A 437 -33.28 -6.44 -19.37
N MET A 438 -34.03 -5.80 -20.28
CA MET A 438 -33.47 -5.31 -21.55
C MET A 438 -32.82 -3.95 -21.27
N ALA A 439 -31.48 -3.90 -21.29
CA ALA A 439 -30.76 -2.63 -21.33
C ALA A 439 -30.68 -2.13 -22.78
N GLU A 440 -30.88 -0.83 -22.99
CA GLU A 440 -30.79 -0.22 -24.33
C GLU A 440 -29.35 -0.23 -24.87
N GLU A 441 -29.22 -0.24 -26.21
CA GLU A 441 -27.91 -0.28 -26.88
C GLU A 441 -27.16 1.05 -26.74
N GLY A 442 -26.32 1.17 -25.71
CA GLY A 442 -25.37 2.28 -25.61
C GLY A 442 -24.64 2.45 -24.27
N ASP A 443 -25.33 2.32 -23.14
CA ASP A 443 -24.80 2.72 -21.82
C ASP A 443 -24.15 1.57 -21.03
N TYR A 444 -23.38 0.71 -21.72
CA TYR A 444 -22.48 -0.22 -21.06
C TYR A 444 -21.31 0.55 -20.41
N PRO A 445 -21.07 0.43 -19.09
CA PRO A 445 -19.84 0.94 -18.51
C PRO A 445 -18.64 0.17 -19.08
N GLY A 446 -17.53 0.87 -19.32
CA GLY A 446 -16.29 0.25 -19.79
C GLY A 446 -15.74 -0.80 -18.81
N ALA A 447 -14.79 -1.61 -19.28
CA ALA A 447 -14.30 -2.76 -18.53
C ALA A 447 -13.58 -2.42 -17.21
N LEU A 448 -13.04 -1.21 -17.08
CA LEU A 448 -12.47 -0.65 -15.85
C LEU A 448 -13.51 0.11 -15.01
N GLY A 449 -14.77 0.18 -15.45
CA GLY A 449 -15.85 0.92 -14.81
C GLY A 449 -15.67 2.44 -14.84
N LEU A 450 -14.80 2.97 -15.69
CA LEU A 450 -14.42 4.39 -15.70
C LEU A 450 -15.43 5.26 -16.47
N LYS A 451 -16.13 6.16 -15.79
CA LYS A 451 -16.91 7.23 -16.44
C LYS A 451 -16.16 8.55 -16.26
N LEU A 452 -15.21 8.80 -17.17
CA LEU A 452 -14.35 9.99 -17.19
C LEU A 452 -15.11 11.19 -17.76
N ARG A 453 -15.24 12.27 -16.98
CA ARG A 453 -15.74 13.57 -17.45
C ARG A 453 -14.65 14.64 -17.32
N CYS A 454 -14.19 15.16 -18.45
CA CYS A 454 -13.55 16.46 -18.48
C CYS A 454 -14.65 17.51 -18.67
N ARG A 455 -14.92 18.32 -17.64
CA ARG A 455 -15.71 19.55 -17.79
C ARG A 455 -14.76 20.68 -18.12
N GLU A 456 -15.02 21.39 -19.21
CA GLU A 456 -14.58 22.77 -19.32
C GLU A 456 -15.42 23.63 -18.37
N PRO A 457 -14.87 24.70 -17.77
CA PRO A 457 -15.63 25.59 -16.92
C PRO A 457 -16.74 26.27 -17.73
N ASN A 458 -17.98 26.24 -17.22
CA ASN A 458 -19.12 26.85 -17.89
C ASN A 458 -18.87 28.36 -18.10
N MET A 459 -18.82 28.80 -19.36
CA MET A 459 -18.91 30.22 -19.73
C MET A 459 -20.30 30.76 -19.39
N ILE A 460 -20.46 31.29 -18.18
CA ILE A 460 -21.69 31.96 -17.76
C ILE A 460 -21.72 33.36 -18.38
N HIS A 461 -22.47 33.51 -19.48
CA HIS A 461 -22.72 34.82 -20.09
C HIS A 461 -23.63 35.69 -19.22
N PHE A 462 -23.03 36.47 -18.33
CA PHE A 462 -23.58 37.78 -17.97
C PHE A 462 -23.12 38.83 -19.00
N GLY A 463 -23.88 39.93 -19.12
CA GLY A 463 -23.81 40.80 -20.30
C GLY A 463 -22.59 41.71 -20.39
N ASN A 464 -21.96 41.71 -21.57
CA ASN A 464 -21.11 42.76 -22.17
C ASN A 464 -19.91 43.36 -21.41
N GLU A 465 -19.57 42.94 -20.20
CA GLU A 465 -18.30 43.30 -19.54
C GLU A 465 -17.49 42.06 -19.15
N VAL A 466 -16.20 42.06 -19.49
CA VAL A 466 -15.26 40.97 -19.17
C VAL A 466 -14.29 41.47 -18.09
N THR A 467 -14.49 41.01 -16.86
CA THR A 467 -13.62 41.32 -15.71
C THR A 467 -12.93 40.06 -15.20
N SER A 468 -11.62 39.97 -15.38
CA SER A 468 -10.81 38.81 -15.01
C SER A 468 -10.38 38.86 -13.54
N SER A 469 -11.14 38.23 -12.63
CA SER A 469 -10.78 38.19 -11.20
C SER A 469 -11.28 36.96 -10.43
N ALA A 470 -11.01 35.74 -10.93
CA ALA A 470 -11.05 34.51 -10.13
C ALA A 470 -10.14 33.43 -10.77
N PRO A 471 -9.36 32.65 -9.98
CA PRO A 471 -8.69 31.46 -10.51
C PRO A 471 -9.72 30.37 -10.81
N SER A 472 -9.67 29.80 -12.01
CA SER A 472 -10.62 28.79 -12.47
C SER A 472 -10.25 27.38 -11.99
N GLU A 473 -10.94 26.88 -10.97
CA GLU A 473 -10.81 25.47 -10.56
C GLU A 473 -11.33 24.53 -11.66
N ILE A 474 -10.43 23.71 -12.21
CA ILE A 474 -10.76 22.67 -13.20
C ILE A 474 -10.86 21.32 -12.47
N ILE A 475 -12.09 20.89 -12.21
CA ILE A 475 -12.41 19.66 -11.49
C ILE A 475 -12.31 18.45 -12.44
N PHE A 476 -11.34 17.57 -12.20
CA PHE A 476 -11.21 16.28 -12.90
C PHE A 476 -12.00 15.18 -12.18
N GLU A 477 -13.21 14.88 -12.65
CA GLU A 477 -14.08 13.86 -12.05
C GLU A 477 -13.75 12.45 -12.58
N ILE A 478 -12.87 11.72 -11.88
CA ILE A 478 -12.57 10.30 -12.16
C ILE A 478 -13.52 9.41 -11.33
N ARG A 479 -14.65 9.02 -11.93
CA ARG A 479 -15.62 8.09 -11.31
C ARG A 479 -15.34 6.64 -11.74
N ILE A 480 -14.83 5.83 -10.80
CA ILE A 480 -14.78 4.36 -10.91
C ILE A 480 -16.12 3.83 -10.42
N LEU A 481 -16.90 3.19 -11.29
CA LEU A 481 -18.27 2.76 -11.00
C LEU A 481 -18.36 1.37 -10.37
N ARG A 482 -17.41 0.45 -10.63
CA ARG A 482 -17.32 -0.86 -9.96
C ARG A 482 -15.87 -1.37 -9.92
N PRO A 483 -15.41 -2.00 -8.82
CA PRO A 483 -14.19 -2.79 -8.82
C PRO A 483 -14.48 -4.19 -9.40
N PHE A 484 -14.11 -4.44 -10.66
CA PHE A 484 -14.15 -5.81 -11.20
C PHE A 484 -13.09 -6.67 -10.49
N GLN A 485 -13.44 -7.86 -9.98
CA GLN A 485 -12.51 -8.72 -9.25
C GLN A 485 -11.52 -9.42 -10.21
N ALA A 486 -10.46 -8.70 -10.60
CA ALA A 486 -9.41 -9.16 -11.50
C ALA A 486 -8.55 -10.33 -10.96
N SER A 487 -8.84 -10.85 -9.76
CA SER A 487 -8.18 -12.01 -9.14
C SER A 487 -8.34 -13.31 -9.93
N THR A 488 -9.40 -13.46 -10.73
CA THR A 488 -9.73 -14.75 -11.37
C THR A 488 -9.10 -14.89 -12.77
N ILE A 489 -9.00 -13.81 -13.55
CA ILE A 489 -8.60 -13.88 -14.98
C ILE A 489 -7.09 -14.12 -15.16
N MET A 490 -6.25 -13.77 -14.19
CA MET A 490 -4.80 -14.06 -14.24
C MET A 490 -4.43 -15.52 -13.89
N ALA A 491 -5.33 -16.29 -13.27
CA ALA A 491 -5.03 -17.65 -12.81
C ALA A 491 -5.06 -18.68 -13.95
N GLU A 492 -6.11 -18.70 -14.77
CA GLU A 492 -6.33 -19.71 -15.82
C GLU A 492 -5.29 -19.70 -16.96
N LYS A 493 -4.36 -18.72 -16.99
CA LYS A 493 -3.29 -18.63 -18.00
C LYS A 493 -1.96 -19.27 -17.59
N VAL A 494 -1.79 -19.69 -16.34
CA VAL A 494 -0.55 -20.32 -15.86
C VAL A 494 -0.56 -21.84 -16.08
N ASP A 495 -1.69 -22.50 -15.80
CA ASP A 495 -1.80 -23.97 -15.86
C ASP A 495 -1.77 -24.56 -17.29
N HIS A 496 -1.95 -23.73 -18.33
CA HIS A 496 -1.92 -24.16 -19.73
C HIS A 496 -0.54 -24.10 -20.41
N LEU A 497 0.52 -23.70 -19.70
CA LEU A 497 1.90 -23.68 -20.24
C LEU A 497 2.77 -24.85 -19.79
N SER A 498 2.26 -25.76 -18.96
CA SER A 498 2.94 -27.03 -18.67
C SER A 498 2.08 -28.23 -19.07
N HIS A 499 2.19 -28.68 -20.34
CA HIS A 499 2.04 -30.08 -20.79
C HIS A 499 2.24 -30.18 -22.33
N SER A 500 3.41 -30.68 -22.77
CA SER A 500 3.58 -31.30 -24.09
C SER A 500 4.23 -32.67 -23.91
N GLN A 501 3.88 -33.65 -24.76
CA GLN A 501 4.00 -35.08 -24.46
C GLN A 501 5.14 -35.78 -25.20
N ALA A 502 5.80 -36.76 -24.55
CA ALA A 502 6.20 -38.07 -25.11
C ALA A 502 6.83 -38.95 -23.99
N PRO A 503 6.90 -40.29 -24.15
CA PRO A 503 5.77 -41.20 -24.28
C PRO A 503 5.80 -42.30 -23.18
N LYS A 504 4.77 -43.17 -23.12
CA LYS A 504 4.66 -44.25 -22.10
C LYS A 504 5.39 -45.53 -22.50
N SER A 505 6.09 -46.15 -21.54
CA SER A 505 6.32 -47.60 -21.48
C SER A 505 6.36 -48.07 -20.01
N ALA A 506 6.09 -49.35 -19.77
CA ALA A 506 5.95 -49.98 -18.45
C ALA A 506 6.20 -51.50 -18.58
N PRO A 507 6.14 -52.36 -17.53
CA PRO A 507 6.00 -52.09 -16.09
C PRO A 507 7.01 -52.86 -15.19
N SER A 508 6.83 -52.79 -13.87
CA SER A 508 6.66 -53.95 -12.94
C SER A 508 7.50 -53.98 -11.65
N HIS A 509 6.83 -54.35 -10.54
CA HIS A 509 7.33 -54.86 -9.23
C HIS A 509 8.34 -54.01 -8.41
N SER A 510 8.32 -53.96 -7.05
CA SER A 510 7.50 -54.63 -6.02
C SER A 510 7.40 -53.82 -4.70
N GLU A 511 6.26 -53.91 -3.99
CA GLU A 511 6.15 -53.69 -2.52
C GLU A 511 6.75 -54.91 -1.73
N PRO A 512 6.86 -54.95 -0.37
CA PRO A 512 6.31 -54.05 0.66
C PRO A 512 7.23 -53.62 1.85
N LYS A 513 6.78 -52.56 2.53
CA LYS A 513 6.73 -52.23 3.99
C LYS A 513 7.59 -52.99 5.05
N GLN A 514 8.01 -52.19 6.05
CA GLN A 514 7.93 -52.36 7.53
C GLN A 514 9.17 -52.66 8.44
N ASN A 515 9.16 -51.95 9.58
CA ASN A 515 9.70 -52.27 10.94
C ASN A 515 11.20 -52.33 11.26
N THR A 516 11.64 -51.46 12.18
CA THR A 516 12.21 -51.75 13.53
C THR A 516 12.43 -50.40 14.26
N LEU A 517 12.11 -50.11 15.53
CA LEU A 517 12.02 -50.75 16.87
C LEU A 517 13.19 -50.39 17.83
N ALA A 518 12.79 -49.86 19.01
CA ALA A 518 13.45 -49.89 20.32
C ALA A 518 14.68 -49.01 20.65
N ARG A 519 14.46 -47.98 21.49
CA ARG A 519 15.26 -47.51 22.65
C ARG A 519 14.50 -46.40 23.42
N ALA A 520 14.55 -46.18 24.73
CA ALA A 520 14.65 -47.08 25.91
C ALA A 520 14.36 -46.30 27.23
N ALA A 521 13.10 -46.28 27.70
CA ALA A 521 12.56 -46.19 29.09
C ALA A 521 13.11 -45.25 30.23
N ARG A 522 12.19 -44.92 31.16
CA ARG A 522 12.33 -44.27 32.51
C ARG A 522 12.40 -42.72 32.48
N ILE A 523 11.84 -41.95 33.42
CA ILE A 523 11.47 -42.17 34.85
C ILE A 523 10.03 -41.66 35.20
N PHE A 524 9.28 -42.44 36.00
CA PHE A 524 8.14 -42.17 36.92
C PHE A 524 7.03 -41.12 36.61
N GLY A 525 5.73 -41.37 36.91
CA GLY A 525 5.07 -42.60 37.39
C GLY A 525 3.68 -42.40 38.05
N VAL A 526 2.91 -43.50 38.22
CA VAL A 526 1.69 -43.68 39.09
C VAL A 526 0.42 -42.95 38.58
N ALA A 527 -0.78 -43.54 38.33
CA ALA A 527 -1.40 -44.89 38.41
C ALA A 527 -2.66 -44.89 37.45
N ALA A 528 -3.76 -45.69 37.47
CA ALA A 528 -4.19 -47.09 37.73
C ALA A 528 -5.75 -47.14 37.53
N ILE A 529 -6.52 -48.22 37.28
CA ILE A 529 -6.30 -49.66 36.99
C ILE A 529 -7.48 -50.24 36.14
N MET A 530 -7.59 -51.56 35.96
CA MET A 530 -8.60 -52.33 35.18
C MET A 530 -9.90 -52.68 36.01
N LEU A 531 -10.92 -53.50 35.65
CA LEU A 531 -11.07 -54.71 34.79
C LEU A 531 -12.50 -54.95 34.20
N LEU A 532 -12.56 -55.93 33.29
CA LEU A 532 -13.67 -56.72 32.69
C LEU A 532 -14.70 -57.34 33.68
N GLY A 533 -15.84 -57.97 33.29
CA GLY A 533 -16.53 -58.15 31.98
C GLY A 533 -17.40 -59.44 31.83
N ILE A 534 -18.29 -59.48 30.81
CA ILE A 534 -18.80 -60.68 30.04
C ILE A 534 -19.88 -61.68 30.60
N ARG A 535 -21.04 -61.77 29.88
CA ARG A 535 -22.01 -62.92 29.67
C ARG A 535 -22.91 -63.44 30.84
N ALA A 536 -24.09 -64.08 30.62
CA ALA A 536 -24.93 -64.37 29.42
C ALA A 536 -26.39 -64.85 29.74
N VAL A 537 -27.19 -65.07 28.68
CA VAL A 537 -28.46 -65.87 28.54
C VAL A 537 -29.80 -65.13 28.69
N LEU A 538 -30.83 -65.60 27.95
CA LEU A 538 -32.15 -65.01 27.62
C LEU A 538 -33.26 -66.10 27.77
N PRO A 539 -34.58 -65.78 27.92
CA PRO A 539 -35.44 -65.53 26.73
C PRO A 539 -36.66 -64.56 26.88
N SER A 540 -37.04 -63.94 25.74
CA SER A 540 -38.40 -63.52 25.28
C SER A 540 -39.41 -62.80 26.22
N GLY A 541 -39.91 -61.61 25.82
CA GLY A 541 -40.98 -60.91 26.57
C GLY A 541 -41.79 -59.75 25.91
N SER A 542 -41.36 -59.20 24.76
CA SER A 542 -42.09 -58.26 23.87
C SER A 542 -42.53 -56.85 24.36
N ILE A 543 -42.38 -55.88 23.43
CA ILE A 543 -42.89 -54.48 23.38
C ILE A 543 -41.97 -53.39 23.98
N SER A 544 -41.94 -52.23 23.31
CA SER A 544 -40.70 -51.46 23.06
C SER A 544 -40.49 -50.15 23.83
N HIS A 545 -39.35 -50.10 24.54
CA HIS A 545 -38.47 -48.94 24.74
C HIS A 545 -38.95 -47.69 25.51
N ILE A 546 -39.04 -47.86 26.82
CA ILE A 546 -38.38 -46.98 27.81
C ILE A 546 -36.85 -47.25 27.73
N GLY A 547 -35.89 -46.37 28.07
CA GLY A 547 -35.92 -44.99 28.57
C GLY A 547 -35.05 -44.81 29.82
N ARG A 548 -33.99 -43.97 29.75
CA ARG A 548 -33.00 -43.65 30.84
C ARG A 548 -32.08 -44.81 31.29
N ALA A 549 -30.98 -44.59 32.03
CA ALA A 549 -29.96 -43.52 32.01
C ALA A 549 -28.82 -43.83 32.99
N ALA A 550 -27.57 -43.47 32.67
CA ALA A 550 -26.51 -43.09 33.62
C ALA A 550 -25.26 -42.57 32.87
N GLY A 551 -24.38 -41.80 33.53
CA GLY A 551 -22.93 -41.91 33.28
C GLY A 551 -22.13 -40.76 32.64
N CYS A 552 -22.73 -39.68 32.11
CA CYS A 552 -21.95 -38.46 31.77
C CYS A 552 -22.80 -37.18 31.67
N GLY A 553 -23.50 -36.82 32.75
CA GLY A 553 -24.22 -35.55 32.84
C GLY A 553 -23.33 -34.44 33.41
N SER A 554 -22.89 -33.50 32.55
CA SER A 554 -22.54 -32.12 32.96
C SER A 554 -22.39 -31.18 31.76
N HIS A 555 -21.55 -31.51 30.76
CA HIS A 555 -21.19 -30.54 29.71
C HIS A 555 -22.28 -30.27 28.65
N ARG A 556 -23.27 -31.15 28.47
CA ARG A 556 -24.29 -30.97 27.41
C ARG A 556 -25.52 -30.13 27.82
N LYS A 557 -25.57 -29.63 29.06
CA LYS A 557 -26.71 -28.85 29.57
C LYS A 557 -26.54 -27.34 29.46
N LEU A 558 -25.34 -26.82 29.78
CA LEU A 558 -25.02 -25.38 29.78
C LEU A 558 -25.33 -24.66 28.45
N VAL A 559 -25.12 -25.34 27.31
CA VAL A 559 -25.38 -24.77 25.97
C VAL A 559 -26.88 -24.58 25.69
N HIS A 560 -27.76 -25.34 26.35
CA HIS A 560 -29.18 -25.36 26.00
C HIS A 560 -30.03 -24.33 26.76
N ASP A 561 -29.57 -23.88 27.93
CA ASP A 561 -30.22 -22.86 28.76
C ASP A 561 -29.74 -21.43 28.40
N ALA A 562 -28.68 -21.28 27.60
CA ALA A 562 -28.11 -20.00 27.16
C ALA A 562 -28.96 -19.22 26.13
N LYS A 563 -30.22 -19.60 25.90
CA LYS A 563 -31.13 -18.98 24.91
C LYS A 563 -31.99 -17.83 25.45
N LEU A 564 -31.61 -17.25 26.59
CA LEU A 564 -32.05 -15.93 27.04
C LEU A 564 -31.42 -14.87 26.13
N SER A 565 -32.07 -14.53 25.02
CA SER A 565 -31.58 -13.56 24.04
C SER A 565 -31.22 -12.21 24.67
N LEU A 566 -30.05 -11.68 24.32
CA LEU A 566 -29.71 -10.30 24.57
C LEU A 566 -30.64 -9.36 23.76
N PRO A 567 -30.85 -8.10 24.20
CA PRO A 567 -31.67 -7.14 23.46
C PRO A 567 -31.09 -6.91 22.06
N SER A 568 -31.90 -7.09 21.03
CA SER A 568 -31.51 -6.71 19.65
C SER A 568 -31.57 -5.20 19.44
N HIS A 569 -32.40 -4.49 20.22
CA HIS A 569 -32.58 -3.05 20.21
C HIS A 569 -32.70 -2.52 21.66
N TYR A 570 -32.40 -1.24 21.86
CA TYR A 570 -32.69 -0.49 23.08
C TYR A 570 -33.73 0.61 22.80
N ALA A 571 -34.61 0.86 23.76
CA ALA A 571 -35.53 2.00 23.71
C ALA A 571 -34.82 3.28 24.18
N LEU A 572 -34.91 4.35 23.39
CA LEU A 572 -34.47 5.69 23.78
C LEU A 572 -35.58 6.45 24.53
N PRO A 573 -35.28 7.57 25.22
CA PRO A 573 -36.28 8.39 25.91
C PRO A 573 -37.41 8.95 25.01
N SER A 574 -37.19 8.99 23.69
CA SER A 574 -38.17 9.34 22.65
C SER A 574 -39.18 8.22 22.33
N GLY A 575 -38.88 6.97 22.73
CA GLY A 575 -39.58 5.76 22.31
C GLY A 575 -38.96 5.07 21.08
N ASP A 576 -38.07 5.74 20.35
CA ASP A 576 -37.36 5.15 19.21
C ASP A 576 -36.50 3.93 19.63
N GLN A 577 -36.32 2.97 18.71
CA GLN A 577 -35.63 1.71 18.97
C GLN A 577 -34.29 1.66 18.22
N ILE A 578 -33.18 1.89 18.92
CA ILE A 578 -31.84 1.82 18.33
C ILE A 578 -31.30 0.38 18.36
N PRO A 579 -30.79 -0.18 17.24
CA PRO A 579 -30.16 -1.50 17.23
C PRO A 579 -28.97 -1.59 18.21
N SER A 580 -28.78 -2.75 18.82
CA SER A 580 -27.72 -2.99 19.82
C SER A 580 -26.32 -3.19 19.22
N VAL A 581 -26.22 -3.47 17.91
CA VAL A 581 -24.95 -3.70 17.21
C VAL A 581 -24.97 -2.98 15.85
N ALA A 582 -23.92 -2.22 15.53
CA ALA A 582 -23.91 -1.31 14.39
C ALA A 582 -22.55 -1.20 13.67
N LEU A 583 -22.56 -0.60 12.47
CA LEU A 583 -21.38 -0.41 11.63
C LEU A 583 -20.70 0.93 11.89
N GLY A 584 -19.61 0.92 12.66
CA GLY A 584 -18.68 2.06 12.74
C GLY A 584 -17.90 2.27 11.43
N THR A 585 -18.18 3.35 10.70
CA THR A 585 -17.58 3.61 9.36
C THR A 585 -16.20 4.28 9.41
N TRP A 586 -15.69 4.67 10.58
CA TRP A 586 -14.38 5.30 10.75
C TRP A 586 -13.25 4.52 10.07
N LYS A 587 -12.48 5.17 9.17
CA LYS A 587 -11.44 4.54 8.33
C LYS A 587 -11.93 3.34 7.53
N ALA A 588 -13.19 3.28 7.08
CA ALA A 588 -13.57 2.41 5.97
C ALA A 588 -12.74 2.80 4.74
N ALA A 589 -12.27 1.83 3.96
CA ALA A 589 -11.58 2.14 2.71
C ALA A 589 -12.61 2.29 1.58
N ARG A 590 -12.29 3.13 0.58
CA ARG A 590 -13.20 3.43 -0.54
C ARG A 590 -13.68 2.16 -1.24
N GLY A 591 -14.99 2.00 -1.37
CA GLY A 591 -15.64 0.81 -1.93
C GLY A 591 -15.82 -0.36 -0.95
N GLN A 592 -15.57 -0.18 0.35
CA GLN A 592 -15.83 -1.21 1.38
C GLN A 592 -17.10 -0.95 2.20
N VAL A 593 -17.73 0.22 2.07
CA VAL A 593 -18.96 0.54 2.80
C VAL A 593 -20.16 -0.24 2.23
N GLY A 594 -20.23 -0.39 0.90
CA GLY A 594 -21.34 -1.01 0.17
C GLY A 594 -21.88 -2.32 0.74
N ASP A 595 -21.02 -3.34 0.86
CA ASP A 595 -21.44 -4.66 1.35
C ASP A 595 -21.64 -4.72 2.87
N ALA A 596 -20.98 -3.83 3.63
CA ALA A 596 -21.16 -3.75 5.07
C ALA A 596 -22.52 -3.11 5.44
N VAL A 597 -22.98 -2.10 4.69
CA VAL A 597 -24.30 -1.46 4.88
C VAL A 597 -25.46 -2.47 4.72
N LYS A 598 -25.35 -3.42 3.79
CA LYS A 598 -26.37 -4.46 3.58
C LYS A 598 -26.58 -5.35 4.82
N GLY A 599 -25.51 -5.62 5.57
CA GLY A 599 -25.51 -6.55 6.72
C GLY A 599 -26.02 -5.93 8.03
N TYR A 600 -25.74 -4.64 8.29
CA TYR A 600 -26.20 -3.96 9.50
C TYR A 600 -27.55 -3.23 9.29
N ARG A 601 -28.21 -2.84 10.38
CA ARG A 601 -29.39 -1.95 10.35
C ARG A 601 -29.16 -0.62 11.05
N HIS A 602 -27.97 -0.42 11.61
CA HIS A 602 -27.52 0.85 12.17
C HIS A 602 -26.13 1.15 11.62
N ILE A 603 -25.98 2.32 11.01
CA ILE A 603 -24.75 2.82 10.40
C ILE A 603 -24.29 4.05 11.19
N ASP A 604 -23.03 4.05 11.63
CA ASP A 604 -22.41 5.13 12.39
C ASP A 604 -21.37 5.87 11.54
N GLY A 605 -21.70 7.11 11.18
CA GLY A 605 -20.87 8.06 10.43
C GLY A 605 -20.38 9.23 11.29
N ALA A 606 -19.70 10.17 10.63
CA ALA A 606 -19.41 11.51 11.13
C ALA A 606 -18.89 12.36 9.96
N TRP A 607 -19.20 13.65 9.95
CA TRP A 607 -18.76 14.59 8.90
C TRP A 607 -17.25 14.47 8.59
N ILE A 608 -16.41 14.45 9.63
CA ILE A 608 -14.94 14.37 9.51
C ILE A 608 -14.41 13.04 8.95
N TYR A 609 -15.25 12.00 8.83
CA TYR A 609 -14.84 10.74 8.21
C TYR A 609 -14.75 10.85 6.68
N ARG A 610 -15.29 11.94 6.09
CA ARG A 610 -15.22 12.28 4.65
C ARG A 610 -15.64 11.12 3.73
N ASN A 611 -16.64 10.34 4.16
CA ASN A 611 -17.15 9.15 3.47
C ASN A 611 -18.70 9.08 3.42
N GLU A 612 -19.40 10.14 3.81
CA GLU A 612 -20.86 10.15 3.88
C GLU A 612 -21.53 9.99 2.50
N GLU A 613 -20.93 10.49 1.40
CA GLU A 613 -21.42 10.24 0.02
C GLU A 613 -21.37 8.75 -0.34
N GLU A 614 -20.31 8.03 0.08
CA GLU A 614 -20.21 6.58 -0.13
C GLU A 614 -21.24 5.83 0.71
N VAL A 615 -21.53 6.28 1.93
CA VAL A 615 -22.60 5.71 2.77
C VAL A 615 -23.97 5.94 2.13
N GLY A 616 -24.30 7.15 1.68
CA GLY A 616 -25.57 7.45 1.01
C GLY A 616 -25.77 6.64 -0.26
N GLN A 617 -24.73 6.51 -1.09
CA GLN A 617 -24.77 5.67 -2.29
C GLN A 617 -24.90 4.17 -1.95
N ALA A 618 -24.19 3.69 -0.92
CA ALA A 618 -24.30 2.31 -0.45
C ALA A 618 -25.71 1.96 0.08
N ILE A 619 -26.36 2.89 0.80
CA ILE A 619 -27.75 2.75 1.25
C ILE A 619 -28.67 2.61 0.04
N LYS A 620 -28.55 3.52 -0.93
CA LYS A 620 -29.35 3.52 -2.17
C LYS A 620 -29.17 2.24 -3.00
N GLU A 621 -27.95 1.72 -3.11
CA GLU A 621 -27.64 0.47 -3.80
C GLU A 621 -28.02 -0.79 -3.00
N SER A 622 -28.24 -0.69 -1.68
CA SER A 622 -28.68 -1.82 -0.85
C SER A 622 -30.14 -2.22 -1.08
N GLY A 623 -30.98 -1.31 -1.59
CA GLY A 623 -32.42 -1.50 -1.74
C GLY A 623 -33.20 -1.57 -0.42
N ILE A 624 -32.58 -1.23 0.71
CA ILE A 624 -33.24 -1.16 2.03
C ILE A 624 -33.97 0.18 2.15
N ASP A 625 -35.26 0.16 2.53
CA ASP A 625 -36.02 1.38 2.79
C ASP A 625 -35.36 2.22 3.90
N ARG A 626 -35.25 3.53 3.69
CA ARG A 626 -34.65 4.48 4.66
C ARG A 626 -35.23 4.36 6.07
N LYS A 627 -36.52 4.01 6.20
CA LYS A 627 -37.24 3.82 7.48
C LYS A 627 -36.74 2.61 8.29
N ASP A 628 -36.12 1.62 7.64
CA ASP A 628 -35.65 0.35 8.22
C ASP A 628 -34.14 0.41 8.56
N LEU A 629 -33.53 1.59 8.43
CA LEU A 629 -32.15 1.89 8.79
C LEU A 629 -32.10 2.97 9.87
N TRP A 630 -31.18 2.80 10.82
CA TRP A 630 -30.77 3.83 11.76
C TRP A 630 -29.49 4.51 11.28
N LEU A 631 -29.52 5.81 11.03
CA LEU A 631 -28.36 6.60 10.64
C LEU A 631 -27.91 7.53 11.77
N THR A 632 -26.70 7.29 12.26
CA THR A 632 -25.98 8.21 13.16
C THR A 632 -24.96 9.01 12.36
N SER A 633 -24.90 10.33 12.56
CA SER A 633 -23.71 11.14 12.24
C SER A 633 -23.33 12.05 13.41
N LYS A 634 -22.23 12.81 13.27
CA LYS A 634 -21.64 13.62 14.34
C LYS A 634 -21.16 14.98 13.82
N LEU A 635 -21.57 16.04 14.52
CA LEU A 635 -21.13 17.42 14.34
C LEU A 635 -19.63 17.54 14.67
N TRP A 636 -18.82 18.05 13.73
CA TRP A 636 -17.39 18.24 13.95
C TRP A 636 -17.06 19.53 14.71
N ASN A 637 -15.96 19.49 15.47
CA ASN A 637 -15.52 20.51 16.43
C ASN A 637 -15.50 21.95 15.88
N SER A 638 -15.16 22.12 14.60
CA SER A 638 -15.12 23.41 13.88
C SER A 638 -16.48 24.07 13.62
N PHE A 639 -17.59 23.42 13.98
CA PHE A 639 -18.96 23.82 13.62
C PHE A 639 -19.90 23.88 14.83
N HIS A 640 -19.37 24.05 16.04
CA HIS A 640 -20.19 24.08 17.26
C HIS A 640 -21.03 25.35 17.44
N LYS A 641 -20.83 26.40 16.63
CA LYS A 641 -21.59 27.65 16.75
C LYS A 641 -22.99 27.50 16.14
N PRO A 642 -24.06 28.08 16.74
CA PRO A 642 -25.44 27.92 16.26
C PRO A 642 -25.67 28.20 14.76
N GLU A 643 -24.89 29.12 14.19
CA GLU A 643 -24.92 29.50 12.78
C GLU A 643 -24.28 28.47 11.82
N ASP A 644 -23.29 27.68 12.26
CA ASP A 644 -22.59 26.69 11.44
C ASP A 644 -23.31 25.32 11.41
N ILE A 645 -24.06 24.97 12.47
CA ILE A 645 -24.62 23.61 12.67
C ILE A 645 -25.63 23.20 11.61
N GLU A 646 -26.55 24.08 11.23
CA GLU A 646 -27.63 23.72 10.29
C GLU A 646 -27.14 23.55 8.84
N PRO A 647 -26.29 24.45 8.28
CA PRO A 647 -25.65 24.20 6.98
C PRO A 647 -24.84 22.90 6.92
N VAL A 648 -24.11 22.55 7.99
CA VAL A 648 -23.28 21.33 8.04
C VAL A 648 -24.13 20.07 8.21
N LEU A 649 -25.26 20.14 8.92
CA LEU A 649 -26.24 19.06 8.92
C LEU A 649 -26.85 18.87 7.52
N ASP A 650 -27.20 19.95 6.83
CA ASP A 650 -27.80 19.87 5.49
C ASP A 650 -26.81 19.31 4.46
N GLU A 651 -25.51 19.59 4.60
CA GLU A 651 -24.42 18.93 3.85
C GLU A 651 -24.38 17.40 4.13
N THR A 652 -24.39 16.99 5.40
CA THR A 652 -24.41 15.57 5.79
C THR A 652 -25.68 14.85 5.27
N LEU A 653 -26.84 15.50 5.34
CA LEU A 653 -28.12 14.98 4.81
C LEU A 653 -28.08 14.82 3.28
N GLN A 654 -27.52 15.81 2.56
CA GLN A 654 -27.30 15.73 1.11
C GLN A 654 -26.36 14.57 0.74
N HIS A 655 -25.23 14.42 1.43
CA HIS A 655 -24.29 13.33 1.19
C HIS A 655 -24.88 11.94 1.47
N LEU A 656 -25.62 11.79 2.57
CA LEU A 656 -26.33 10.55 2.92
C LEU A 656 -27.58 10.31 2.06
N GLN A 657 -27.97 11.25 1.18
CA GLN A 657 -29.15 11.19 0.32
C GLN A 657 -30.45 10.94 1.10
N THR A 658 -30.66 11.67 2.22
CA THR A 658 -31.81 11.52 3.11
C THR A 658 -32.24 12.83 3.75
N ASP A 659 -33.54 12.99 4.04
CA ASP A 659 -34.10 14.21 4.63
C ASP A 659 -33.95 14.31 6.16
N TYR A 660 -33.55 13.23 6.84
CA TYR A 660 -33.38 13.21 8.31
C TYR A 660 -32.31 12.23 8.81
N LEU A 661 -31.75 12.50 9.99
CA LEU A 661 -30.95 11.55 10.79
C LEU A 661 -31.77 10.96 11.94
N ASP A 662 -31.50 9.70 12.30
CA ASP A 662 -32.10 9.07 13.48
C ASP A 662 -31.37 9.50 14.75
N LEU A 663 -30.05 9.72 14.66
CA LEU A 663 -29.22 10.23 15.73
C LEU A 663 -28.19 11.25 15.21
N TYR A 664 -28.04 12.38 15.88
CA TYR A 664 -26.93 13.31 15.64
C TYR A 664 -26.20 13.62 16.95
N LEU A 665 -24.87 13.48 16.95
CA LEU A 665 -24.04 13.63 18.14
C LEU A 665 -23.12 14.86 18.05
N ILE A 666 -22.86 15.54 19.16
CA ILE A 666 -21.65 16.37 19.29
C ILE A 666 -20.44 15.42 19.35
N HIS A 667 -19.52 15.45 18.36
CA HIS A 667 -18.46 14.43 18.22
C HIS A 667 -17.44 14.46 19.37
N TRP A 668 -17.12 15.65 19.89
CA TRP A 668 -16.21 15.84 21.00
C TRP A 668 -16.70 16.97 21.91
N PRO A 669 -16.42 16.95 23.23
CA PRO A 669 -16.73 18.05 24.13
C PRO A 669 -15.79 19.27 23.95
N VAL A 670 -15.30 19.54 22.73
CA VAL A 670 -14.36 20.62 22.42
C VAL A 670 -14.80 21.32 21.15
N ALA A 671 -15.04 22.62 21.24
CA ALA A 671 -15.30 23.49 20.10
C ALA A 671 -13.98 24.06 19.55
N PHE A 672 -13.89 24.27 18.23
CA PHE A 672 -12.78 24.98 17.59
C PHE A 672 -13.26 26.30 16.97
N LYS A 673 -12.43 27.34 17.05
CA LYS A 673 -12.59 28.61 16.30
C LYS A 673 -12.09 28.49 14.85
N SER A 674 -11.23 27.51 14.59
CA SER A 674 -10.59 27.23 13.31
C SER A 674 -11.44 26.33 12.41
N ARG A 675 -11.41 26.58 11.11
CA ARG A 675 -12.03 25.71 10.09
C ARG A 675 -11.28 24.35 9.99
N PRO A 676 -11.89 23.30 9.39
CA PRO A 676 -11.37 21.93 9.48
C PRO A 676 -9.97 21.69 8.91
N ASP A 677 -9.51 22.54 8.00
CA ASP A 677 -8.20 22.44 7.34
C ASP A 677 -7.22 23.56 7.80
N GLU A 678 -7.53 24.26 8.90
CA GLU A 678 -6.70 25.27 9.57
C GLU A 678 -5.95 24.70 10.81
N GLU A 679 -4.99 25.47 11.34
CA GLU A 679 -4.38 25.22 12.65
C GLU A 679 -5.45 25.18 13.76
N ILE A 680 -5.44 24.12 14.58
CA ILE A 680 -6.46 23.89 15.61
C ILE A 680 -6.40 24.96 16.71
N ARG A 681 -7.45 25.77 16.80
CA ARG A 681 -7.60 26.82 17.82
C ARG A 681 -8.86 26.55 18.65
N VAL A 682 -8.69 26.09 19.88
CA VAL A 682 -9.79 25.73 20.79
C VAL A 682 -10.63 26.96 21.17
N ASP A 683 -11.95 26.82 21.11
CA ASP A 683 -12.89 27.78 21.67
C ASP A 683 -13.23 27.41 23.11
N TYR A 684 -12.42 27.88 24.06
CA TYR A 684 -12.56 27.53 25.48
C TYR A 684 -13.92 27.90 26.08
N GLU A 685 -14.57 28.96 25.60
CA GLU A 685 -15.87 29.42 26.09
C GLU A 685 -16.99 28.43 25.71
N LEU A 686 -17.07 28.10 24.41
CA LEU A 686 -18.04 27.15 23.87
C LEU A 686 -17.71 25.68 24.21
N THR A 687 -16.47 25.40 24.60
CA THR A 687 -15.98 24.10 25.10
C THR A 687 -16.44 23.81 26.53
N GLU A 688 -16.41 24.80 27.44
CA GLU A 688 -16.90 24.60 28.81
C GLU A 688 -18.41 24.87 28.94
N ASN A 689 -19.00 25.66 28.03
CA ASN A 689 -20.44 25.87 27.92
C ASN A 689 -21.00 25.47 26.52
N PRO A 690 -21.28 24.17 26.29
CA PRO A 690 -21.86 23.69 25.02
C PRO A 690 -23.38 23.96 24.88
N LEU A 691 -24.01 24.71 25.80
CA LEU A 691 -25.46 24.97 25.76
C LEU A 691 -25.94 25.70 24.48
N PRO A 692 -25.21 26.65 23.86
CA PRO A 692 -25.62 27.25 22.59
C PRO A 692 -25.69 26.21 21.46
N THR A 693 -24.68 25.34 21.37
CA THR A 693 -24.64 24.20 20.43
C THR A 693 -25.85 23.28 20.68
N TRP A 694 -26.11 22.93 21.94
CA TRP A 694 -27.20 22.03 22.30
C TRP A 694 -28.59 22.59 21.95
N LYS A 695 -28.86 23.87 22.28
CA LYS A 695 -30.14 24.52 21.95
C LYS A 695 -30.41 24.55 20.44
N LYS A 696 -29.37 24.67 19.60
CA LYS A 696 -29.52 24.57 18.15
C LYS A 696 -29.83 23.14 17.68
N LEU A 697 -29.27 22.12 18.34
CA LEU A 697 -29.64 20.72 18.09
C LEU A 697 -31.10 20.44 18.47
N GLU A 698 -31.60 21.01 19.57
CA GLU A 698 -33.04 20.94 19.95
C GLU A 698 -33.96 21.61 18.91
N GLU A 699 -33.55 22.74 18.33
CA GLU A 699 -34.26 23.40 17.23
C GLU A 699 -34.34 22.49 15.99
N LEU A 700 -33.27 21.76 15.68
CA LEU A 700 -33.18 20.87 14.52
C LEU A 700 -34.00 19.57 14.70
N VAL A 701 -34.20 19.13 15.95
CA VAL A 701 -35.21 18.10 16.27
C VAL A 701 -36.62 18.64 16.07
N ALA A 702 -36.91 19.86 16.53
CA ALA A 702 -38.22 20.49 16.31
C ALA A 702 -38.54 20.76 14.82
N LYS A 703 -37.50 20.89 13.97
CA LYS A 703 -37.60 20.95 12.51
C LYS A 703 -37.74 19.59 11.82
N GLY A 704 -37.57 18.48 12.53
CA GLY A 704 -37.66 17.12 11.98
C GLY A 704 -36.43 16.63 11.20
N LYS A 705 -35.36 17.44 11.08
CA LYS A 705 -34.09 17.04 10.43
C LYS A 705 -33.31 16.00 11.25
N ILE A 706 -33.58 15.92 12.56
CA ILE A 706 -32.99 14.95 13.49
C ILE A 706 -34.11 14.35 14.35
N ARG A 707 -34.08 13.04 14.61
CA ARG A 707 -34.99 12.41 15.59
C ARG A 707 -34.46 12.47 17.01
N ASN A 708 -33.22 12.00 17.23
CA ASN A 708 -32.59 11.93 18.54
C ASN A 708 -31.27 12.71 18.54
N ILE A 709 -30.95 13.37 19.66
CA ILE A 709 -29.69 14.08 19.84
C ILE A 709 -28.89 13.50 21.01
N GLY A 710 -27.57 13.52 20.87
CA GLY A 710 -26.65 12.96 21.86
C GLY A 710 -25.28 13.61 21.80
N VAL A 711 -24.33 13.00 22.50
CA VAL A 711 -22.95 13.46 22.59
C VAL A 711 -21.97 12.31 22.36
N SER A 712 -20.69 12.62 22.22
CA SER A 712 -19.61 11.64 22.09
C SER A 712 -18.38 12.15 22.84
N ASN A 713 -17.69 11.25 23.54
CA ASN A 713 -16.52 11.53 24.38
C ASN A 713 -16.76 12.42 25.61
N PHE A 714 -18.01 12.57 26.09
CA PHE A 714 -18.30 13.33 27.31
C PHE A 714 -18.06 12.47 28.57
N ASN A 715 -17.36 13.03 29.56
CA ASN A 715 -17.19 12.46 30.90
C ASN A 715 -18.38 12.81 31.83
N ILE A 716 -18.42 12.23 33.04
CA ILE A 716 -19.49 12.46 34.02
C ILE A 716 -19.67 13.95 34.36
N ARG A 717 -18.58 14.73 34.51
CA ARG A 717 -18.69 16.19 34.80
C ARG A 717 -19.38 16.93 33.65
N ARG A 718 -18.95 16.71 32.41
CA ARG A 718 -19.48 17.41 31.23
C ARG A 718 -20.92 16.99 30.93
N LEU A 719 -21.28 15.72 31.14
CA LEU A 719 -22.68 15.25 31.10
C LEU A 719 -23.53 15.90 32.19
N THR A 720 -23.02 15.99 33.43
CA THR A 720 -23.73 16.62 34.54
C THR A 720 -23.96 18.11 34.27
N ASN A 721 -22.94 18.84 33.82
CA ASN A 721 -23.04 20.26 33.46
C ASN A 721 -24.14 20.50 32.39
N LEU A 722 -24.09 19.75 31.28
CA LEU A 722 -25.10 19.86 30.21
C LEU A 722 -26.51 19.50 30.69
N THR A 723 -26.68 18.38 31.40
CA THR A 723 -28.00 17.89 31.85
C THR A 723 -28.60 18.63 33.04
N SER A 724 -27.82 19.49 33.70
CA SER A 724 -28.26 20.36 34.80
C SER A 724 -28.55 21.81 34.34
N ALA A 725 -28.30 22.14 33.07
CA ALA A 725 -28.60 23.45 32.52
C ALA A 725 -30.13 23.72 32.54
N PRO A 726 -30.60 24.87 33.08
CA PRO A 726 -32.02 25.09 33.36
C PRO A 726 -32.91 25.17 32.12
N ASP A 727 -32.32 25.48 30.96
CA ASP A 727 -33.04 25.68 29.69
C ASP A 727 -33.08 24.42 28.79
N ILE A 728 -32.53 23.28 29.23
CA ILE A 728 -32.47 22.05 28.41
C ILE A 728 -33.87 21.43 28.27
N ARG A 729 -34.30 21.17 27.03
CA ARG A 729 -35.61 20.57 26.71
C ARG A 729 -35.50 19.09 26.40
N ILE A 730 -34.42 18.69 25.75
CA ILE A 730 -34.13 17.31 25.34
C ILE A 730 -32.80 16.91 25.97
N LYS A 731 -32.83 15.95 26.90
CA LYS A 731 -31.59 15.40 27.46
C LYS A 731 -30.86 14.55 26.40
N PRO A 732 -29.53 14.44 26.42
CA PRO A 732 -28.78 13.58 25.50
C PRO A 732 -29.28 12.14 25.61
N ALA A 733 -29.80 11.57 24.52
CA ALA A 733 -30.29 10.20 24.50
C ALA A 733 -29.13 9.19 24.59
N ILE A 734 -28.00 9.53 23.97
CA ILE A 734 -26.79 8.70 23.87
C ILE A 734 -25.52 9.49 24.21
N ASN A 735 -24.55 8.82 24.81
CA ASN A 735 -23.13 9.24 24.85
C ASN A 735 -22.25 8.14 24.23
N GLN A 736 -21.61 8.43 23.08
CA GLN A 736 -20.74 7.48 22.37
C GLN A 736 -19.27 7.61 22.83
N VAL A 737 -18.63 6.54 23.28
CA VAL A 737 -17.34 6.57 24.00
C VAL A 737 -16.45 5.36 23.71
N GLU A 738 -15.13 5.50 23.89
CA GLU A 738 -14.19 4.37 23.85
C GLU A 738 -14.47 3.45 25.05
N LEU A 739 -15.21 2.37 24.82
CA LEU A 739 -15.51 1.34 25.80
C LEU A 739 -15.02 0.02 25.25
N ASN A 740 -14.03 -0.59 25.90
CA ASN A 740 -13.47 -1.88 25.50
C ASN A 740 -12.86 -2.61 26.71
N PHE A 741 -12.29 -3.80 26.50
CA PHE A 741 -11.67 -4.59 27.58
C PHE A 741 -10.60 -3.80 28.36
N PHE A 742 -9.78 -2.98 27.69
CA PHE A 742 -8.73 -2.17 28.32
C PHE A 742 -9.23 -0.83 28.87
N ASN A 743 -10.39 -0.36 28.44
CA ASN A 743 -11.04 0.87 28.92
C ASN A 743 -12.52 0.61 29.29
N PRO A 744 -12.81 -0.07 30.41
CA PRO A 744 -14.17 -0.54 30.73
C PRO A 744 -15.11 0.54 31.30
N GLN A 745 -14.55 1.64 31.83
CA GLN A 745 -15.24 2.80 32.45
C GLN A 745 -16.51 2.45 33.27
N PRO A 746 -16.45 1.56 34.28
CA PRO A 746 -17.63 1.04 34.97
C PRO A 746 -18.46 2.12 35.69
N GLU A 747 -17.83 3.18 36.19
CA GLU A 747 -18.52 4.30 36.83
C GLU A 747 -19.38 5.11 35.85
N LEU A 748 -18.87 5.35 34.63
CA LEU A 748 -19.62 5.98 33.56
C LEU A 748 -20.81 5.10 33.12
N VAL A 749 -20.61 3.79 32.98
CA VAL A 749 -21.68 2.82 32.66
C VAL A 749 -22.79 2.85 33.72
N LYS A 750 -22.43 2.88 35.00
CA LYS A 750 -23.38 3.02 36.10
C LYS A 750 -24.11 4.37 36.06
N TRP A 751 -23.37 5.48 36.02
CA TRP A 751 -23.92 6.82 36.09
C TRP A 751 -24.86 7.13 34.91
N SER A 752 -24.47 6.76 33.69
CA SER A 752 -25.30 6.99 32.50
C SER A 752 -26.59 6.18 32.55
N LYS A 753 -26.54 4.93 33.03
CA LYS A 753 -27.74 4.10 33.27
C LYS A 753 -28.67 4.69 34.34
N GLU A 754 -28.11 5.23 35.43
CA GLU A 754 -28.88 5.90 36.49
C GLU A 754 -29.52 7.23 36.00
N ASN A 755 -28.98 7.84 34.94
CA ASN A 755 -29.48 9.08 34.33
C ASN A 755 -30.29 8.88 33.04
N ASN A 756 -30.60 7.63 32.65
CA ASN A 756 -31.28 7.26 31.40
C ASN A 756 -30.59 7.75 30.11
N ILE A 757 -29.24 7.81 30.11
CA ILE A 757 -28.42 8.04 28.92
C ILE A 757 -27.85 6.70 28.47
N LEU A 758 -28.14 6.28 27.24
CA LEU A 758 -27.58 5.06 26.67
C LEU A 758 -26.12 5.27 26.27
N LEU A 759 -25.27 4.27 26.50
CA LEU A 759 -23.87 4.33 26.05
C LEU A 759 -23.70 3.53 24.75
N GLU A 760 -22.87 4.07 23.86
CA GLU A 760 -22.51 3.45 22.59
C GLU A 760 -20.99 3.26 22.54
N SER A 761 -20.55 2.01 22.45
CA SER A 761 -19.16 1.57 22.51
C SER A 761 -18.51 1.65 21.12
N TYR A 762 -17.66 2.66 20.91
CA TYR A 762 -16.72 2.65 19.79
C TYR A 762 -15.44 1.91 20.17
N SER A 763 -14.78 1.33 19.15
CA SER A 763 -13.62 0.42 19.33
C SER A 763 -13.85 -0.71 20.37
N PRO A 764 -14.98 -1.45 20.36
CA PRO A 764 -15.33 -2.44 21.41
C PRO A 764 -14.28 -3.54 21.61
N LEU A 765 -13.61 -3.96 20.53
CA LEU A 765 -12.53 -4.95 20.58
C LEU A 765 -11.17 -4.33 20.97
N GLY A 766 -11.10 -3.03 21.24
CA GLY A 766 -9.88 -2.25 21.41
C GLY A 766 -9.48 -1.47 20.15
N SER A 767 -8.52 -0.55 20.30
CA SER A 767 -8.00 0.29 19.23
C SER A 767 -6.59 -0.17 18.77
N ASN A 768 -6.34 -0.17 17.45
CA ASN A 768 -5.08 -0.60 16.84
C ASN A 768 -4.60 -2.00 17.30
N ASN A 769 -3.46 -2.10 17.98
CA ASN A 769 -2.88 -3.37 18.45
C ASN A 769 -3.76 -4.06 19.51
N GLN A 770 -4.54 -3.30 20.30
CA GLN A 770 -5.39 -3.84 21.35
C GLN A 770 -6.39 -4.88 20.84
N VAL A 771 -6.83 -4.80 19.57
CA VAL A 771 -7.69 -5.83 18.94
C VAL A 771 -7.01 -7.21 18.93
N GLY A 772 -5.70 -7.24 18.70
CA GLY A 772 -4.92 -8.48 18.76
C GLY A 772 -4.65 -8.97 20.18
N GLU A 773 -4.77 -8.10 21.18
CA GLU A 773 -4.46 -8.38 22.60
C GLU A 773 -5.70 -8.81 23.37
N SER A 774 -6.84 -8.13 23.16
CA SER A 774 -8.15 -8.46 23.75
C SER A 774 -8.64 -9.84 23.28
N LEU A 775 -8.60 -10.10 21.97
CA LEU A 775 -9.00 -11.38 21.37
C LEU A 775 -8.06 -12.54 21.75
N LYS A 776 -6.84 -12.25 22.23
CA LYS A 776 -5.88 -13.26 22.75
C LYS A 776 -5.84 -13.32 24.27
N ASN A 777 -6.60 -12.49 24.98
CA ASN A 777 -6.59 -12.46 26.44
C ASN A 777 -6.97 -13.84 27.00
N PRO A 778 -6.21 -14.42 27.95
CA PRO A 778 -6.50 -15.76 28.48
C PRO A 778 -7.90 -15.94 29.07
N VAL A 779 -8.49 -14.87 29.63
CA VAL A 779 -9.86 -14.90 30.17
C VAL A 779 -10.89 -14.97 29.04
N VAL A 780 -10.74 -14.11 28.02
CA VAL A 780 -11.63 -14.08 26.84
C VAL A 780 -11.54 -15.41 26.08
N GLN A 781 -10.32 -15.91 25.83
CA GLN A 781 -10.07 -17.20 25.19
C GLN A 781 -10.63 -18.38 26.00
N GLY A 782 -10.51 -18.33 27.34
CA GLY A 782 -11.10 -19.32 28.22
C GLY A 782 -12.62 -19.38 28.08
N ILE A 783 -13.30 -18.24 28.19
CA ILE A 783 -14.77 -18.13 28.06
C ILE A 783 -15.24 -18.54 26.65
N ALA A 784 -14.55 -18.08 25.60
CA ALA A 784 -14.85 -18.44 24.21
C ALA A 784 -14.82 -19.96 23.99
N LYS A 785 -13.78 -20.64 24.50
CA LYS A 785 -13.65 -22.10 24.43
C LYS A 785 -14.68 -22.83 25.29
N GLU A 786 -15.03 -22.28 26.45
CA GLU A 786 -15.99 -22.86 27.40
C GLU A 786 -17.43 -22.82 26.87
N LEU A 787 -17.81 -21.73 26.21
CA LEU A 787 -19.14 -21.51 25.64
C LEU A 787 -19.26 -21.91 24.16
N ASN A 788 -18.15 -22.29 23.51
CA ASN A 788 -18.05 -22.61 22.07
C ASN A 788 -18.55 -21.46 21.16
N ILE A 789 -18.06 -20.24 21.43
CA ILE A 789 -18.29 -19.02 20.65
C ILE A 789 -16.94 -18.33 20.38
N THR A 790 -16.89 -17.30 19.52
CA THR A 790 -15.60 -16.64 19.22
C THR A 790 -15.17 -15.64 20.31
N PRO A 791 -13.86 -15.34 20.44
CA PRO A 791 -13.38 -14.27 21.32
C PRO A 791 -13.98 -12.89 21.03
N ALA A 792 -14.37 -12.61 19.77
CA ALA A 792 -15.05 -11.37 19.40
C ALA A 792 -16.50 -11.37 19.93
N GLN A 793 -17.23 -12.47 19.74
CA GLN A 793 -18.58 -12.65 20.27
C GLN A 793 -18.64 -12.53 21.79
N VAL A 794 -17.63 -13.03 22.53
CA VAL A 794 -17.51 -12.83 23.98
C VAL A 794 -17.50 -11.34 24.34
N ILE A 795 -16.62 -10.54 23.69
CA ILE A 795 -16.47 -9.12 24.01
C ILE A 795 -17.69 -8.31 23.57
N ILE A 796 -18.22 -8.54 22.36
CA ILE A 796 -19.42 -7.86 21.84
C ILE A 796 -20.62 -8.14 22.75
N SER A 797 -20.84 -9.41 23.09
CA SER A 797 -21.98 -9.79 23.93
C SER A 797 -21.85 -9.27 25.37
N TRP A 798 -20.64 -9.18 25.91
CA TRP A 798 -20.37 -8.53 27.19
C TRP A 798 -20.80 -7.06 27.18
N HIS A 799 -20.47 -6.29 26.13
CA HIS A 799 -20.93 -4.90 25.99
C HIS A 799 -22.46 -4.79 25.88
N VAL A 800 -23.12 -5.61 25.04
CA VAL A 800 -24.60 -5.61 24.96
C VAL A 800 -25.23 -6.00 26.32
N GLN A 801 -24.63 -6.95 27.05
CA GLN A 801 -25.10 -7.39 28.37
C GLN A 801 -24.87 -6.36 29.48
N ARG A 802 -23.87 -5.48 29.35
CA ARG A 802 -23.72 -4.28 30.20
C ARG A 802 -24.79 -3.22 29.92
N GLY A 803 -25.48 -3.30 28.78
CA GLY A 803 -26.51 -2.35 28.36
C GLY A 803 -25.98 -1.22 27.48
N THR A 804 -25.04 -1.51 26.58
CA THR A 804 -24.47 -0.53 25.64
C THR A 804 -24.63 -0.98 24.19
N VAL A 805 -24.93 -0.06 23.27
CA VAL A 805 -24.81 -0.29 21.82
C VAL A 805 -23.34 -0.52 21.47
N VAL A 806 -23.05 -1.35 20.46
CA VAL A 806 -21.69 -1.83 20.17
C VAL A 806 -21.34 -1.60 18.69
N LEU A 807 -20.14 -1.05 18.41
CA LEU A 807 -19.67 -0.74 17.05
C LEU A 807 -18.54 -1.67 16.57
N PRO A 808 -18.75 -2.99 16.39
CA PRO A 808 -17.70 -3.93 16.00
C PRO A 808 -17.43 -3.83 14.48
N LYS A 809 -16.56 -2.91 14.09
CA LYS A 809 -16.20 -2.68 12.68
C LYS A 809 -15.77 -3.97 11.96
N SER A 810 -16.54 -4.35 10.93
CA SER A 810 -16.17 -5.38 9.96
C SER A 810 -16.69 -5.02 8.56
N VAL A 811 -15.91 -5.38 7.54
CA VAL A 811 -16.29 -5.35 6.11
C VAL A 811 -16.16 -6.75 5.47
N THR A 812 -15.98 -7.78 6.29
CA THR A 812 -15.90 -9.19 5.85
C THR A 812 -17.22 -9.88 6.19
N PRO A 813 -17.99 -10.40 5.21
CA PRO A 813 -19.37 -10.87 5.44
C PRO A 813 -19.51 -11.88 6.60
N SER A 814 -18.65 -12.91 6.65
CA SER A 814 -18.68 -13.90 7.74
C SER A 814 -18.44 -13.30 9.12
N ARG A 815 -17.64 -12.23 9.23
CA ARG A 815 -17.44 -11.49 10.49
C ARG A 815 -18.60 -10.54 10.80
N VAL A 816 -19.33 -10.05 9.79
CA VAL A 816 -20.55 -9.26 10.01
C VAL A 816 -21.63 -10.16 10.63
N GLU A 817 -21.82 -11.36 10.07
CA GLU A 817 -22.68 -12.40 10.65
C GLU A 817 -22.21 -12.83 12.06
N GLU A 818 -20.90 -13.06 12.25
CA GLU A 818 -20.29 -13.37 13.55
C GLU A 818 -20.58 -12.28 14.60
N ASN A 819 -20.43 -11.00 14.24
CA ASN A 819 -20.63 -9.85 15.12
C ASN A 819 -22.11 -9.63 15.52
N LEU A 820 -23.04 -9.95 14.62
CA LEU A 820 -24.48 -9.83 14.86
C LEU A 820 -25.03 -10.99 15.71
N ASN A 821 -24.35 -12.14 15.72
CA ASN A 821 -24.72 -13.32 16.50
C ASN A 821 -24.23 -13.20 17.95
N ILE A 822 -25.03 -12.54 18.78
CA ILE A 822 -24.73 -12.22 20.19
C ILE A 822 -25.34 -13.22 21.18
N PHE A 823 -24.61 -13.51 22.26
CA PHE A 823 -24.93 -14.57 23.23
C PHE A 823 -24.93 -14.05 24.66
N LYS A 824 -26.02 -14.24 25.42
CA LYS A 824 -26.01 -13.89 26.85
C LYS A 824 -24.99 -14.76 27.59
N LEU A 825 -23.91 -14.14 28.05
CA LEU A 825 -22.89 -14.78 28.85
C LEU A 825 -23.52 -15.19 30.19
N PRO A 826 -23.34 -16.45 30.66
CA PRO A 826 -23.81 -16.82 31.97
C PRO A 826 -23.06 -16.01 33.05
N GLU A 827 -23.68 -15.85 34.21
CA GLU A 827 -23.29 -14.85 35.20
C GLU A 827 -21.86 -15.03 35.73
N GLU A 828 -21.37 -16.27 35.85
CA GLU A 828 -19.99 -16.56 36.22
C GLU A 828 -19.00 -16.02 35.19
N GLN A 829 -19.20 -16.32 33.90
CA GLN A 829 -18.32 -15.90 32.80
C GLN A 829 -18.40 -14.39 32.59
N PHE A 830 -19.59 -13.79 32.74
CA PHE A 830 -19.77 -12.33 32.71
C PHE A 830 -18.98 -11.65 33.85
N ASN A 831 -19.17 -12.08 35.10
CA ASN A 831 -18.48 -11.50 36.26
C ASN A 831 -16.95 -11.73 36.22
N LYS A 832 -16.51 -12.89 35.69
CA LYS A 832 -15.10 -13.24 35.43
C LYS A 832 -14.46 -12.31 34.39
N LEU A 833 -15.21 -11.89 33.37
CA LEU A 833 -14.76 -10.96 32.35
C LEU A 833 -14.76 -9.51 32.83
N GLU A 834 -15.83 -9.06 33.50
CA GLU A 834 -15.92 -7.72 34.12
C GLU A 834 -14.75 -7.53 35.11
N LYS A 835 -14.53 -8.48 36.02
CA LYS A 835 -13.41 -8.46 36.97
C LYS A 835 -12.05 -8.44 36.30
N ALA A 836 -11.90 -9.08 35.13
CA ALA A 836 -10.66 -9.06 34.38
C ALA A 836 -10.41 -7.69 33.73
N ALA A 837 -11.42 -7.09 33.10
CA ALA A 837 -11.34 -5.76 32.52
C ALA A 837 -11.11 -4.66 33.58
N THR A 838 -11.67 -4.81 34.78
CA THR A 838 -11.44 -3.87 35.91
C THR A 838 -10.22 -4.25 36.77
N SER A 839 -9.36 -5.18 36.34
CA SER A 839 -8.17 -5.60 37.12
C SER A 839 -6.90 -4.77 36.85
N HIS A 840 -6.93 -3.92 35.82
CA HIS A 840 -5.86 -3.01 35.43
C HIS A 840 -6.40 -1.56 35.35
N PRO A 841 -5.52 -0.54 35.39
CA PRO A 841 -5.91 0.83 35.09
C PRO A 841 -6.59 0.95 33.71
N PRO A 842 -7.50 1.92 33.51
CA PRO A 842 -8.05 2.21 32.18
C PRO A 842 -6.95 2.66 31.21
N HIS A 843 -6.90 2.07 30.02
CA HIS A 843 -5.96 2.40 28.96
C HIS A 843 -6.71 2.87 27.70
N ARG A 844 -7.02 4.17 27.69
CA ARG A 844 -7.59 4.91 26.57
C ARG A 844 -6.54 5.05 25.45
N VAL A 845 -6.95 4.88 24.19
CA VAL A 845 -6.09 5.04 22.99
C VAL A 845 -6.47 6.29 22.21
N VAL A 846 -7.75 6.68 22.25
CA VAL A 846 -8.22 7.91 21.58
C VAL A 846 -8.18 9.09 22.55
N ASP A 847 -6.97 9.54 22.88
CA ASP A 847 -6.71 10.74 23.66
C ASP A 847 -6.14 11.88 22.80
N PRO A 848 -6.88 12.98 22.59
CA PRO A 848 -6.41 14.15 21.82
C PRO A 848 -5.68 15.21 22.67
N LYS A 849 -5.47 15.00 23.98
CA LYS A 849 -4.86 15.97 24.92
C LYS A 849 -3.57 16.61 24.40
N LYS A 850 -2.72 15.81 23.75
CA LYS A 850 -1.45 16.27 23.14
C LYS A 850 -1.61 17.01 21.81
N SER A 851 -2.64 16.71 21.03
CA SER A 851 -2.87 17.32 19.71
C SER A 851 -3.71 18.58 19.75
N TRP A 852 -4.57 18.76 20.76
CA TRP A 852 -5.47 19.92 20.88
C TRP A 852 -5.10 20.85 22.05
N GLY A 853 -4.10 20.49 22.86
CA GLY A 853 -3.64 21.29 24.01
C GLY A 853 -4.62 21.34 25.19
N ILE A 854 -5.70 20.55 25.15
CA ILE A 854 -6.76 20.50 26.16
C ILE A 854 -7.04 19.07 26.59
N ASP A 855 -7.06 18.83 27.90
CA ASP A 855 -7.50 17.55 28.45
C ASP A 855 -9.02 17.43 28.35
N VAL A 856 -9.47 16.47 27.54
CA VAL A 856 -10.88 16.20 27.24
C VAL A 856 -11.57 15.44 28.35
N PHE A 857 -10.89 14.41 28.85
CA PHE A 857 -11.45 13.42 29.76
C PHE A 857 -11.15 13.78 31.22
N GLU A 858 -10.01 14.42 31.46
CA GLU A 858 -9.53 14.85 32.77
C GLU A 858 -9.38 13.66 33.74
N ASP A 859 -9.07 12.47 33.21
CA ASP A 859 -8.85 11.19 33.92
C ASP A 859 -7.68 11.23 34.95
N GLU A 860 -6.99 12.37 35.08
CA GLU A 860 -5.88 12.64 36.01
C GLU A 860 -6.29 13.56 37.20
N LYS A 861 -7.57 13.93 37.34
CA LYS A 861 -8.09 14.86 38.36
C LYS A 861 -9.17 14.25 39.27
#